data_AF-A0A4S4BDA4-F1
#
_entry.id   AF-A0A4S4BDA4-F1
#
_cell.length_a   1.000
_cell.length_b   1.000
_cell.length_c   1.000
_cell.angle_alpha   90.00
_cell.angle_beta   90.00
_cell.angle_gamma   90.00
#
_symmetry.space_group_name_H-M   'P 1'
#
loop_
_entity.id
_entity.type
_entity.pdbx_description
1 polymer ?
#
loop_
_entity_poly.entity_id
_entity_poly.type
_entity_poly.pdbx_seq_one_letter_code
_entity_poly.pdbx_strand_id
1 'polypeptide(L)'
;MALHRPFRFSRHAQSLLLVTGLLLTACSQQTNQIDAGQTVPSPDATDPYADGIDHSWTDSQPLLQGLGIGNGNNDLSALNWTSASNGWGPVERDRSNGETAAGDGRALTINGKVYVKGLGVHSVSSIAYALGGQCSTFTADVGLDDEIDQQTRGSVVFQVFADGAKLFDSGKMTGSSTVKNVNVSVAGKSELKLVVTDAGDGKSYDHADWAAPRLTCSVTNAGPPPAASINVTVDVPASLRAAPFNVARTLKVPPNFKISVYTRIDKARFMLPLPGGDLLVSQPSTGKVLLVRPDAGGVGVVSEFASGLTSPHDLVLDAQGGVNYLYLAESNKISRSVYVAGDSSRRSATAIISGLPDGSTPELQGTYSHALKNIAIDSNHKLYVSVASATNASPSDVTASFKRAAIYVYNADGSGGRLFAQGIRNAEGLAVVPGTTTLWVAVNNRDNIAYPFHNDWQNDGSGDDYGKVIQSYVDNHPPEEFTSVRDGGNYGWPYCNPNPDAGLDLMPFDRDVQNNADGSKLNCGTIDRISKGIQAHSAPLGLTFLQGSNVPAAYRNGAVIGLHGCWNCSAFVGHKVVYFPWTAQGTAGTEQDLVSGWVTNAASKVRWGRPVDAVPDAAGNILISDDYANAIYKLSPTP
;
A
#
# COMPACT_ATOMS: atom_id res chain seq x y z
N MET A 1 49.49 -12.76 11.99
CA MET A 1 50.93 -13.11 11.91
C MET A 1 51.41 -12.67 10.53
N ALA A 2 52.21 -11.61 10.49
CA ALA A 2 52.61 -10.91 9.26
C ALA A 2 53.93 -11.46 8.70
N LEU A 3 54.13 -11.33 7.39
CA LEU A 3 55.43 -11.49 6.75
C LEU A 3 55.70 -10.34 5.76
N HIS A 4 56.81 -9.66 6.08
CA HIS A 4 57.80 -8.96 5.24
C HIS A 4 57.53 -7.60 4.54
N ARG A 5 58.24 -6.61 5.10
CA ARG A 5 58.94 -5.45 4.50
C ARG A 5 60.13 -5.92 3.62
N PRO A 6 60.78 -5.10 2.72
CA PRO A 6 61.33 -3.75 3.04
C PRO A 6 61.50 -2.66 1.93
N PHE A 7 61.57 -1.39 2.39
CA PHE A 7 62.43 -0.21 2.03
C PHE A 7 63.05 -0.05 0.61
N ARG A 8 63.28 1.12 -0.03
CA ARG A 8 63.71 2.50 0.37
C ARG A 8 63.65 3.48 -0.85
N PHE A 9 63.55 4.80 -0.59
CA PHE A 9 63.95 6.06 -1.31
C PHE A 9 64.51 6.00 -2.77
N SER A 10 64.27 6.92 -3.73
CA SER A 10 64.61 8.36 -3.76
C SER A 10 64.15 9.07 -5.07
N ARG A 11 64.06 10.41 -5.00
CA ARG A 11 63.79 11.49 -5.98
C ARG A 11 64.55 11.43 -7.33
N HIS A 12 63.96 11.91 -8.43
CA HIS A 12 64.16 13.28 -9.02
C HIS A 12 63.57 13.40 -10.44
N ALA A 13 63.18 14.64 -10.78
CA ALA A 13 62.58 15.11 -12.03
C ALA A 13 63.60 15.29 -13.15
N GLN A 14 63.14 15.27 -14.41
CA GLN A 14 63.71 16.10 -15.48
C GLN A 14 62.78 16.19 -16.70
N SER A 15 62.56 17.43 -17.13
CA SER A 15 61.92 17.86 -18.38
C SER A 15 62.85 17.67 -19.57
N LEU A 16 62.32 17.46 -20.79
CA LEU A 16 62.98 17.95 -22.00
C LEU A 16 61.99 18.22 -23.15
N LEU A 17 62.28 19.33 -23.83
CA LEU A 17 61.56 20.01 -24.91
C LEU A 17 61.72 19.34 -26.29
N LEU A 18 61.08 19.90 -27.35
CA LEU A 18 61.75 19.98 -28.66
C LEU A 18 61.02 19.62 -30.00
N VAL A 19 59.98 20.35 -30.45
CA VAL A 19 59.67 20.80 -31.85
C VAL A 19 60.07 19.92 -33.06
N THR A 20 59.17 19.62 -34.01
CA THR A 20 59.06 20.30 -35.34
C THR A 20 57.85 19.77 -36.12
N GLY A 21 57.14 20.67 -36.82
CA GLY A 21 55.98 20.35 -37.66
C GLY A 21 56.30 20.22 -39.15
N LEU A 22 55.29 19.82 -39.93
CA LEU A 22 55.18 20.09 -41.37
C LEU A 22 53.70 20.29 -41.75
N LEU A 23 53.44 21.36 -42.51
CA LEU A 23 52.16 21.80 -43.05
C LEU A 23 51.72 21.01 -44.29
N LEU A 24 50.41 20.85 -44.50
CA LEU A 24 49.70 21.17 -45.76
C LEU A 24 48.15 21.21 -45.56
N THR A 25 47.58 22.41 -45.70
CA THR A 25 46.26 22.89 -46.24
C THR A 25 45.24 21.85 -46.77
N ALA A 26 43.91 22.00 -46.75
CA ALA A 26 42.89 23.05 -46.46
C ALA A 26 41.51 22.33 -46.25
N CYS A 27 40.46 22.83 -45.58
CA CYS A 27 39.60 23.98 -45.93
C CYS A 27 38.74 24.49 -44.76
N SER A 28 38.72 25.84 -44.64
CA SER A 28 37.68 26.77 -44.18
C SER A 28 36.88 26.50 -42.89
N GLN A 29 37.35 27.08 -41.78
CA GLN A 29 36.49 27.76 -40.82
C GLN A 29 36.64 29.28 -41.04
N GLN A 30 35.54 29.98 -41.26
CA GLN A 30 35.48 31.44 -41.10
C GLN A 30 34.78 31.72 -39.77
N THR A 31 35.57 32.16 -38.79
CA THR A 31 35.09 33.12 -37.79
C THR A 31 34.97 34.47 -38.48
N ASN A 32 33.92 35.24 -38.17
CA ASN A 32 34.10 36.68 -38.01
C ASN A 32 32.88 37.39 -37.39
N GLN A 33 33.24 38.29 -36.47
CA GLN A 33 32.64 39.61 -36.23
C GLN A 33 31.36 39.63 -35.40
N ILE A 34 31.57 39.80 -34.10
CA ILE A 34 30.68 40.50 -33.17
C ILE A 34 30.44 41.91 -33.70
N ASP A 35 29.23 42.15 -34.21
CA ASP A 35 28.73 43.49 -34.53
C ASP A 35 28.18 44.13 -33.26
N ALA A 36 28.77 45.25 -32.87
CA ALA A 36 28.34 46.08 -31.77
C ALA A 36 27.16 46.93 -32.24
N GLY A 37 25.93 46.41 -32.11
CA GLY A 37 24.76 47.14 -32.63
C GLY A 37 23.38 46.60 -32.28
N GLN A 38 23.23 45.56 -31.46
CA GLN A 38 21.92 45.14 -30.95
C GLN A 38 21.90 45.24 -29.44
N THR A 39 21.15 46.21 -28.94
CA THR A 39 20.68 46.23 -27.55
C THR A 39 19.89 44.94 -27.33
N VAL A 40 20.49 43.97 -26.64
CA VAL A 40 19.75 42.90 -25.96
C VAL A 40 18.78 43.63 -25.03
N PRO A 41 17.45 43.40 -25.12
CA PRO A 41 16.55 43.94 -24.13
C PRO A 41 17.06 43.50 -22.76
N SER A 42 17.22 44.44 -21.83
CA SER A 42 17.40 44.10 -20.42
C SER A 42 16.35 43.05 -20.06
N PRO A 43 16.67 41.98 -19.30
CA PRO A 43 15.62 41.17 -18.69
C PRO A 43 14.72 42.13 -17.94
N ASP A 44 13.43 42.06 -18.24
CA ASP A 44 12.45 42.90 -17.58
C ASP A 44 12.52 42.58 -16.09
N ALA A 45 12.90 43.55 -15.27
CA ALA A 45 13.11 43.34 -13.83
C ALA A 45 11.79 43.01 -13.09
N THR A 46 10.69 42.90 -13.83
CA THR A 46 9.35 42.53 -13.40
C THR A 46 8.89 41.14 -13.88
N ASP A 47 9.72 40.37 -14.61
CA ASP A 47 9.38 39.00 -15.02
C ASP A 47 9.58 38.02 -13.84
N PRO A 48 8.51 37.45 -13.26
CA PRO A 48 8.62 36.57 -12.09
C PRO A 48 9.41 35.28 -12.38
N TYR A 49 9.62 34.91 -13.65
CA TYR A 49 10.35 33.71 -14.04
C TYR A 49 11.84 33.94 -14.32
N ALA A 50 12.33 35.18 -14.21
CA ALA A 50 13.68 35.56 -14.67
C ALA A 50 14.82 35.25 -13.68
N ASP A 51 14.52 34.85 -12.44
CA ASP A 51 15.52 34.58 -11.40
C ASP A 51 16.10 33.15 -11.44
N GLY A 52 15.48 32.25 -12.21
CA GLY A 52 15.91 30.86 -12.38
C GLY A 52 15.66 29.96 -11.16
N ILE A 53 14.88 30.40 -10.18
CA ILE A 53 14.53 29.61 -9.00
C ILE A 53 13.40 28.63 -9.36
N ASP A 54 13.51 27.37 -8.89
CA ASP A 54 12.45 26.38 -9.07
C ASP A 54 11.39 26.53 -7.97
N HIS A 55 10.17 26.86 -8.40
CA HIS A 55 8.98 26.97 -7.54
C HIS A 55 8.01 25.80 -7.73
N SER A 56 8.49 24.64 -8.19
CA SER A 56 7.66 23.45 -8.31
C SER A 56 7.04 23.04 -6.96
N TRP A 57 5.79 22.57 -7.02
CA TRP A 57 5.01 22.19 -5.84
C TRP A 57 4.44 20.80 -5.99
N THR A 58 4.37 20.05 -4.88
CA THR A 58 3.74 18.74 -4.81
C THR A 58 2.99 18.58 -3.49
N ASP A 59 1.84 17.93 -3.53
CA ASP A 59 1.08 17.49 -2.37
C ASP A 59 0.57 16.07 -2.58
N SER A 60 0.76 15.21 -1.58
CA SER A 60 0.26 13.85 -1.58
C SER A 60 -0.51 13.63 -0.29
N GLN A 61 -1.83 13.50 -0.40
CA GLN A 61 -2.69 13.25 0.74
C GLN A 61 -2.89 11.74 0.91
N PRO A 62 -2.66 11.18 2.10
CA PRO A 62 -3.04 9.80 2.37
C PRO A 62 -4.56 9.66 2.25
N LEU A 63 -5.03 8.55 1.66
CA LEU A 63 -6.46 8.20 1.51
C LEU A 63 -7.25 8.08 2.83
N LEU A 64 -6.60 8.35 3.96
CA LEU A 64 -7.18 8.40 5.31
C LEU A 64 -8.16 9.55 5.50
N GLN A 65 -8.11 10.58 4.65
CA GLN A 65 -9.17 11.59 4.56
C GLN A 65 -10.10 11.21 3.41
N GLY A 66 -11.39 11.00 3.71
CA GLY A 66 -12.39 10.67 2.71
C GLY A 66 -12.30 11.61 1.51
N LEU A 67 -12.47 11.06 0.32
CA LEU A 67 -12.33 11.80 -0.95
C LEU A 67 -13.32 12.97 -1.08
N GLY A 68 -14.32 13.03 -0.20
CA GLY A 68 -15.39 14.03 -0.22
C GLY A 68 -16.46 13.75 -1.27
N ILE A 69 -16.36 12.63 -1.99
CA ILE A 69 -17.29 12.27 -3.08
C ILE A 69 -18.63 11.84 -2.49
N GLY A 70 -19.67 12.61 -2.77
CA GLY A 70 -21.06 12.33 -2.47
C GLY A 70 -21.88 11.95 -3.72
N ASN A 71 -23.16 11.66 -3.49
CA ASN A 71 -24.13 11.47 -4.57
C ASN A 71 -24.38 12.77 -5.34
N GLY A 72 -24.56 12.67 -6.65
CA GLY A 72 -24.80 13.81 -7.53
C GLY A 72 -23.50 14.47 -7.98
N ASN A 73 -23.52 15.79 -8.13
CA ASN A 73 -22.38 16.56 -8.64
C ASN A 73 -21.44 16.96 -7.51
N ASN A 74 -20.15 16.75 -7.73
CA ASN A 74 -19.08 17.04 -6.78
C ASN A 74 -18.07 17.97 -7.45
N ASP A 75 -17.88 19.18 -6.92
CA ASP A 75 -16.87 20.12 -7.41
C ASP A 75 -15.47 19.65 -6.95
N LEU A 76 -14.54 19.42 -7.88
CA LEU A 76 -13.21 18.89 -7.55
C LEU A 76 -12.41 19.80 -6.62
N SER A 77 -12.63 21.12 -6.68
CA SER A 77 -12.00 22.08 -5.77
C SER A 77 -12.43 21.92 -4.31
N ALA A 78 -13.51 21.20 -4.03
CA ALA A 78 -13.95 20.82 -2.69
C ALA A 78 -13.54 19.39 -2.28
N LEU A 79 -12.98 18.60 -3.21
CA LEU A 79 -12.58 17.21 -2.97
C LEU A 79 -11.11 17.09 -2.57
N ASN A 80 -10.80 16.03 -1.84
CA ASN A 80 -9.41 15.66 -1.57
C ASN A 80 -8.84 14.95 -2.80
N TRP A 81 -7.73 15.46 -3.34
CA TRP A 81 -6.93 14.76 -4.33
C TRP A 81 -6.05 13.70 -3.65
N THR A 82 -5.72 12.62 -4.35
CA THR A 82 -4.74 11.63 -3.89
C THR A 82 -3.31 12.13 -4.07
N SER A 83 -3.09 12.89 -5.15
CA SER A 83 -1.84 13.60 -5.39
C SER A 83 -2.08 14.83 -6.26
N ALA A 84 -1.25 15.84 -6.08
CA ALA A 84 -1.21 17.03 -6.90
C ALA A 84 0.23 17.49 -7.08
N SER A 85 0.54 18.05 -8.25
CA SER A 85 1.81 18.65 -8.58
C SER A 85 1.59 19.81 -9.54
N ASN A 86 2.46 20.80 -9.45
CA ASN A 86 2.34 22.02 -10.21
C ASN A 86 3.72 22.56 -10.58
N GLY A 87 3.85 23.15 -11.76
CA GLY A 87 5.14 23.56 -12.29
C GLY A 87 5.67 24.85 -11.66
N TRP A 88 4.79 25.65 -11.05
CA TRP A 88 5.12 26.88 -10.35
C TRP A 88 4.03 27.22 -9.34
N GLY A 89 4.39 27.33 -8.06
CA GLY A 89 3.43 27.59 -6.98
C GLY A 89 2.48 26.44 -6.69
N PRO A 90 1.68 26.53 -5.62
CA PRO A 90 0.67 25.52 -5.31
C PRO A 90 -0.48 25.48 -6.33
N VAL A 91 -1.17 24.34 -6.37
CA VAL A 91 -2.49 24.26 -7.01
C VAL A 91 -3.48 25.04 -6.16
N GLU A 92 -4.18 25.99 -6.77
CA GLU A 92 -5.12 26.88 -6.09
C GLU A 92 -6.56 26.37 -6.21
N ARG A 93 -7.31 26.43 -5.12
CA ARG A 93 -8.72 26.02 -5.07
C ARG A 93 -9.63 27.24 -5.16
N ASP A 94 -10.56 27.21 -6.11
CA ASP A 94 -11.52 28.27 -6.42
C ASP A 94 -10.87 29.62 -6.80
N ARG A 95 -9.61 29.59 -7.24
CA ARG A 95 -8.76 30.72 -7.60
C ARG A 95 -7.77 30.34 -8.70
N SER A 96 -7.31 31.33 -9.47
CA SER A 96 -6.21 31.18 -10.44
C SER A 96 -4.90 30.83 -9.73
N ASN A 97 -3.86 30.42 -10.45
CA ASN A 97 -2.53 30.24 -9.85
C ASN A 97 -1.89 31.61 -9.55
N GLY A 98 -1.52 31.90 -8.30
CA GLY A 98 -1.02 33.22 -7.91
C GLY A 98 0.49 33.33 -7.68
N GLU A 99 1.27 32.43 -8.27
CA GLU A 99 2.74 32.33 -8.21
C GLU A 99 3.33 31.47 -7.09
N THR A 100 3.33 31.88 -5.80
CA THR A 100 4.25 31.24 -4.82
C THR A 100 3.62 30.82 -3.50
N ALA A 101 2.62 31.52 -2.99
CA ALA A 101 2.00 31.25 -1.70
C ALA A 101 0.59 30.69 -1.87
N ALA A 102 0.18 29.75 -1.01
CA ALA A 102 -1.19 29.27 -1.08
C ALA A 102 -2.21 30.40 -0.85
N GLY A 103 -3.20 30.54 -1.74
CA GLY A 103 -4.29 31.50 -1.66
C GLY A 103 -3.97 32.91 -2.16
N ASP A 104 -2.86 33.11 -2.87
CA ASP A 104 -2.49 34.39 -3.51
C ASP A 104 -3.14 34.62 -4.88
N GLY A 105 -3.71 33.56 -5.46
CA GLY A 105 -4.46 33.58 -6.72
C GLY A 105 -5.67 34.50 -6.75
N ARG A 106 -6.02 34.94 -7.96
CA ARG A 106 -7.18 35.80 -8.26
C ARG A 106 -8.42 34.96 -8.58
N ALA A 107 -9.48 35.61 -9.05
CA ALA A 107 -10.66 34.89 -9.51
C ALA A 107 -10.35 34.18 -10.84
N LEU A 108 -10.76 32.91 -10.95
CA LEU A 108 -10.65 32.13 -12.18
C LEU A 108 -11.41 32.81 -13.32
N THR A 109 -10.71 33.19 -14.36
CA THR A 109 -11.28 33.94 -15.48
C THR A 109 -10.79 33.40 -16.81
N ILE A 110 -11.72 32.94 -17.67
CA ILE A 110 -11.38 32.44 -19.00
C ILE A 110 -12.20 33.19 -20.05
N ASN A 111 -11.53 33.91 -20.94
CA ASN A 111 -12.14 34.67 -22.03
C ASN A 111 -13.26 35.60 -21.54
N GLY A 112 -13.01 36.31 -20.43
CA GLY A 112 -13.90 37.26 -19.78
C GLY A 112 -14.99 36.64 -18.91
N LYS A 113 -15.10 35.31 -18.83
CA LYS A 113 -16.07 34.62 -17.97
C LYS A 113 -15.43 34.28 -16.63
N VAL A 114 -16.03 34.79 -15.56
CA VAL A 114 -15.63 34.50 -14.16
C VAL A 114 -16.24 33.19 -13.69
N TYR A 115 -15.43 32.36 -13.02
CA TYR A 115 -15.84 31.11 -12.40
C TYR A 115 -15.65 31.14 -10.89
N VAL A 116 -16.67 30.68 -10.16
CA VAL A 116 -16.65 30.61 -8.68
C VAL A 116 -15.95 29.34 -8.19
N LYS A 117 -15.97 28.28 -8.99
CA LYS A 117 -15.40 26.97 -8.65
C LYS A 117 -14.36 26.57 -9.67
N GLY A 118 -13.22 26.06 -9.22
CA GLY A 118 -12.19 25.54 -10.11
C GLY A 118 -10.85 25.29 -9.45
N LEU A 119 -9.89 24.89 -10.27
CA LEU A 119 -8.51 24.65 -9.87
C LEU A 119 -7.59 25.48 -10.77
N GLY A 120 -6.89 26.43 -10.17
CA GLY A 120 -5.85 27.21 -10.84
C GLY A 120 -4.52 26.48 -10.76
N VAL A 121 -3.87 26.27 -11.91
CA VAL A 121 -2.62 25.52 -12.02
C VAL A 121 -1.63 26.25 -12.92
N HIS A 122 -0.38 25.84 -12.84
CA HIS A 122 0.71 26.28 -13.70
C HIS A 122 1.38 25.07 -14.36
N SER A 123 1.58 25.10 -15.68
CA SER A 123 2.21 23.97 -16.38
C SER A 123 3.65 23.72 -15.90
N VAL A 124 4.18 22.49 -15.91
CA VAL A 124 3.47 21.22 -16.07
C VAL A 124 2.79 20.86 -14.74
N SER A 125 1.51 20.52 -14.79
CA SER A 125 0.74 20.15 -13.59
C SER A 125 0.04 18.80 -13.75
N SER A 126 -0.25 18.17 -12.61
CA SER A 126 -0.96 16.90 -12.53
C SER A 126 -1.72 16.80 -11.21
N ILE A 127 -3.02 16.52 -11.26
CA ILE A 127 -3.88 16.34 -10.10
C ILE A 127 -4.65 15.02 -10.26
N ALA A 128 -4.55 14.11 -9.29
CA ALA A 128 -5.22 12.82 -9.29
C ALA A 128 -6.28 12.72 -8.20
N TYR A 129 -7.41 12.09 -8.52
CA TYR A 129 -8.50 11.79 -7.61
C TYR A 129 -8.83 10.30 -7.70
N ALA A 130 -8.99 9.64 -6.56
CA ALA A 130 -9.61 8.32 -6.55
C ALA A 130 -11.13 8.46 -6.75
N LEU A 131 -11.69 7.61 -7.61
CA LEU A 131 -13.12 7.56 -7.94
C LEU A 131 -13.82 6.33 -7.36
N GLY A 132 -13.05 5.27 -7.08
CA GLY A 132 -13.58 4.01 -6.53
C GLY A 132 -14.64 3.33 -7.39
N GLY A 133 -14.73 3.65 -8.69
CA GLY A 133 -15.77 3.13 -9.59
C GLY A 133 -17.17 3.72 -9.40
N GLN A 134 -17.31 4.76 -8.57
CA GLN A 134 -18.62 5.30 -8.14
C GLN A 134 -19.13 6.44 -9.02
N CYS A 135 -18.29 6.97 -9.90
CA CYS A 135 -18.59 8.12 -10.72
C CYS A 135 -18.89 7.73 -12.17
N SER A 136 -19.68 8.56 -12.86
CA SER A 136 -20.17 8.31 -14.20
C SER A 136 -19.61 9.29 -15.23
N THR A 137 -19.47 10.55 -14.86
CA THR A 137 -19.06 11.62 -15.78
C THR A 137 -18.14 12.61 -15.09
N PHE A 138 -17.12 13.07 -15.82
CA PHE A 138 -16.32 14.23 -15.47
C PHE A 138 -16.57 15.35 -16.49
N THR A 139 -16.79 16.57 -15.99
CA THR A 139 -16.98 17.77 -16.82
C THR A 139 -16.14 18.94 -16.31
N ALA A 140 -15.65 19.79 -17.20
CA ALA A 140 -14.98 21.05 -16.87
C ALA A 140 -15.02 22.01 -18.07
N ASP A 141 -14.87 23.31 -17.81
CA ASP A 141 -14.43 24.29 -18.80
C ASP A 141 -12.91 24.47 -18.63
N VAL A 142 -12.16 24.60 -19.73
CA VAL A 142 -10.69 24.77 -19.67
C VAL A 142 -10.19 25.90 -20.57
N GLY A 143 -9.12 26.55 -20.12
CA GLY A 143 -8.41 27.63 -20.83
C GLY A 143 -7.30 28.25 -19.99
N LEU A 144 -6.49 29.11 -20.60
CA LEU A 144 -5.55 29.95 -19.84
C LEU A 144 -6.33 31.01 -19.06
N ASP A 145 -5.83 31.39 -17.89
CA ASP A 145 -6.42 32.46 -17.09
C ASP A 145 -6.19 33.84 -17.73
N ASP A 146 -7.19 34.72 -17.67
CA ASP A 146 -7.16 36.07 -18.24
C ASP A 146 -6.17 37.01 -17.53
N GLU A 147 -5.61 36.62 -16.37
CA GLU A 147 -4.58 37.38 -15.67
C GLU A 147 -3.25 37.44 -16.41
N ILE A 148 -3.05 36.57 -17.39
CA ILE A 148 -1.94 36.64 -18.34
C ILE A 148 -2.27 37.76 -19.33
N ASP A 149 -1.84 38.96 -18.94
CA ASP A 149 -2.17 40.30 -19.46
C ASP A 149 -1.94 40.53 -20.97
N GLN A 150 -1.35 39.57 -21.67
CA GLN A 150 -1.08 39.61 -23.10
C GLN A 150 -1.45 38.27 -23.70
N GLN A 151 -2.63 38.17 -24.34
CA GLN A 151 -3.25 36.99 -24.99
C GLN A 151 -2.35 36.12 -25.90
N THR A 152 -1.08 36.50 -26.08
CA THR A 152 0.00 35.83 -26.82
C THR A 152 1.08 35.18 -25.94
N ARG A 153 1.05 35.35 -24.61
CA ARG A 153 1.98 34.73 -23.66
C ARG A 153 1.35 33.46 -23.07
N GLY A 154 2.18 32.44 -22.86
CA GLY A 154 1.78 31.13 -22.36
C GLY A 154 1.08 30.25 -23.39
N SER A 155 1.34 28.95 -23.33
CA SER A 155 0.57 27.96 -24.07
C SER A 155 0.55 26.58 -23.42
N VAL A 156 -0.64 26.01 -23.32
CA VAL A 156 -0.84 24.76 -22.59
C VAL A 156 -1.65 23.74 -23.37
N VAL A 157 -1.56 22.47 -22.95
CA VAL A 157 -2.48 21.40 -23.35
C VAL A 157 -3.12 20.80 -22.11
N PHE A 158 -4.45 20.82 -22.06
CA PHE A 158 -5.24 20.12 -21.05
C PHE A 158 -5.49 18.69 -21.49
N GLN A 159 -5.24 17.75 -20.59
CA GLN A 159 -5.48 16.33 -20.79
C GLN A 159 -6.22 15.73 -19.60
N VAL A 160 -7.13 14.82 -19.88
CA VAL A 160 -7.83 14.03 -18.86
C VAL A 160 -7.51 12.56 -19.07
N PHE A 161 -7.11 11.89 -18.01
CA PHE A 161 -6.90 10.46 -17.99
C PHE A 161 -7.81 9.80 -16.94
N ALA A 162 -8.22 8.56 -17.19
CA ALA A 162 -8.83 7.71 -16.18
C ALA A 162 -8.25 6.30 -16.26
N ASP A 163 -7.80 5.77 -15.13
CA ASP A 163 -7.04 4.51 -15.03
C ASP A 163 -5.92 4.41 -16.09
N GLY A 164 -5.17 5.50 -16.26
CA GLY A 164 -4.08 5.61 -17.24
C GLY A 164 -4.50 5.80 -18.71
N ALA A 165 -5.79 5.67 -19.05
CA ALA A 165 -6.28 5.88 -20.42
C ALA A 165 -6.62 7.37 -20.65
N LYS A 166 -6.08 7.97 -21.72
CA LYS A 166 -6.41 9.36 -22.11
C LYS A 166 -7.83 9.44 -22.66
N LEU A 167 -8.67 10.24 -22.01
CA LEU A 167 -10.08 10.45 -22.36
C LEU A 167 -10.32 11.78 -23.09
N PHE A 168 -9.50 12.79 -22.82
CA PHE A 168 -9.61 14.12 -23.41
C PHE A 168 -8.24 14.73 -23.68
N ASP A 169 -8.17 15.54 -24.74
CA ASP A 169 -7.01 16.35 -25.11
C ASP A 169 -7.51 17.65 -25.74
N SER A 170 -7.13 18.80 -25.20
CA SER A 170 -7.56 20.09 -25.75
C SER A 170 -6.81 20.46 -27.02
N GLY A 171 -5.66 19.86 -27.33
CA GLY A 171 -4.64 20.49 -28.16
C GLY A 171 -4.10 21.80 -27.55
N LYS A 172 -3.20 22.48 -28.27
CA LYS A 172 -2.62 23.76 -27.83
C LYS A 172 -3.72 24.80 -27.60
N MET A 173 -3.72 25.40 -26.42
CA MET A 173 -4.54 26.54 -26.02
C MET A 173 -3.64 27.72 -25.66
N THR A 174 -4.12 28.92 -25.90
CA THR A 174 -3.46 30.21 -25.60
C THR A 174 -4.50 31.15 -24.99
N GLY A 175 -4.10 32.34 -24.50
CA GLY A 175 -5.03 33.35 -23.99
C GLY A 175 -6.07 33.84 -25.02
N SER A 176 -5.83 33.61 -26.33
CA SER A 176 -6.79 33.91 -27.40
C SER A 176 -7.76 32.76 -27.74
N SER A 177 -7.55 31.57 -27.17
CA SER A 177 -8.38 30.41 -27.46
C SER A 177 -9.77 30.54 -26.83
N THR A 178 -10.79 30.13 -27.57
CA THR A 178 -12.13 29.97 -26.98
C THR A 178 -12.10 28.87 -25.91
N VAL A 179 -12.86 29.07 -24.83
CA VAL A 179 -13.09 28.06 -23.78
C VAL A 179 -13.43 26.71 -24.41
N LYS A 180 -12.78 25.64 -23.95
CA LYS A 180 -13.14 24.27 -24.35
C LYS A 180 -13.90 23.57 -23.23
N ASN A 181 -14.92 22.82 -23.60
CA ASN A 181 -15.70 22.02 -22.65
C ASN A 181 -15.20 20.57 -22.67
N VAL A 182 -14.88 20.06 -21.48
CA VAL A 182 -14.61 18.66 -21.21
C VAL A 182 -15.92 18.01 -20.79
N ASN A 183 -16.25 16.88 -21.42
CA ASN A 183 -17.34 16.01 -21.01
C ASN A 183 -16.97 14.57 -21.37
N VAL A 184 -16.51 13.80 -20.39
CA VAL A 184 -16.00 12.44 -20.59
C VAL A 184 -16.63 11.46 -19.61
N SER A 185 -16.85 10.23 -20.08
CA SER A 185 -17.31 9.14 -19.22
C SER A 185 -16.15 8.64 -18.35
N VAL A 186 -16.40 8.56 -17.05
CA VAL A 186 -15.52 7.92 -16.07
C VAL A 186 -16.20 6.72 -15.40
N ALA A 187 -17.26 6.21 -16.03
CA ALA A 187 -18.04 5.08 -15.52
C ALA A 187 -17.15 3.86 -15.23
N GLY A 188 -17.20 3.38 -13.99
CA GLY A 188 -16.44 2.21 -13.53
C GLY A 188 -14.94 2.43 -13.38
N LYS A 189 -14.45 3.67 -13.51
CA LYS A 189 -13.03 4.01 -13.36
C LYS A 189 -12.63 4.19 -11.91
N SER A 190 -11.41 3.82 -11.57
CA SER A 190 -10.88 3.87 -10.19
C SER A 190 -10.13 5.17 -9.90
N GLU A 191 -9.54 5.80 -10.91
CA GLU A 191 -8.80 7.07 -10.82
C GLU A 191 -9.21 8.04 -11.93
N LEU A 192 -9.25 9.34 -11.61
CA LEU A 192 -9.25 10.47 -12.54
C LEU A 192 -7.95 11.25 -12.38
N LYS A 193 -7.28 11.57 -13.48
CA LYS A 193 -6.07 12.41 -13.47
C LYS A 193 -6.23 13.56 -14.46
N LEU A 194 -6.09 14.78 -13.95
CA LEU A 194 -6.09 16.03 -14.70
C LEU A 194 -4.64 16.45 -14.93
N VAL A 195 -4.26 16.73 -16.18
CA VAL A 195 -2.89 17.08 -16.55
C VAL A 195 -2.89 18.34 -17.41
N VAL A 196 -1.98 19.27 -17.12
CA VAL A 196 -1.68 20.40 -18.00
C VAL A 196 -0.21 20.31 -18.40
N THR A 197 0.07 20.25 -19.69
CA THR A 197 1.45 20.25 -20.21
C THR A 197 1.80 21.58 -20.84
N ASP A 198 3.09 21.92 -20.84
CA ASP A 198 3.69 22.93 -21.71
C ASP A 198 3.43 22.53 -23.17
N ALA A 199 2.84 23.43 -23.97
CA ALA A 199 2.55 23.17 -25.38
C ALA A 199 3.74 23.48 -26.31
N GLY A 200 4.95 23.49 -25.76
CA GLY A 200 6.23 23.43 -26.47
C GLY A 200 6.98 24.75 -26.57
N ASP A 201 6.55 25.79 -25.84
CA ASP A 201 7.24 27.09 -25.76
C ASP A 201 7.82 27.40 -24.37
N GLY A 202 7.78 26.43 -23.46
CA GLY A 202 8.27 26.56 -22.10
C GLY A 202 7.16 27.04 -21.17
N LYS A 203 7.30 26.72 -19.87
CA LYS A 203 6.21 26.91 -18.90
C LYS A 203 5.88 28.36 -18.51
N SER A 204 6.64 29.35 -18.95
CA SER A 204 6.45 30.74 -18.48
C SER A 204 5.08 31.28 -18.89
N TYR A 205 4.35 31.87 -17.93
CA TYR A 205 3.00 32.42 -18.12
C TYR A 205 1.92 31.36 -18.41
N ASP A 206 2.19 30.08 -18.12
CA ASP A 206 1.24 28.98 -18.35
C ASP A 206 0.23 28.82 -17.21
N HIS A 207 -0.44 29.92 -16.83
CA HIS A 207 -1.51 29.90 -15.85
C HIS A 207 -2.77 29.33 -16.51
N ALA A 208 -3.23 28.21 -15.99
CA ALA A 208 -4.25 27.38 -16.60
C ALA A 208 -5.36 27.07 -15.61
N ASP A 209 -6.59 27.13 -16.10
CA ASP A 209 -7.78 26.96 -15.29
C ASP A 209 -8.53 25.70 -15.67
N TRP A 210 -8.71 24.81 -14.68
CA TRP A 210 -9.82 23.85 -14.70
C TRP A 210 -11.03 24.54 -14.06
N ALA A 211 -11.89 25.13 -14.87
CA ALA A 211 -13.05 25.89 -14.43
C ALA A 211 -14.31 25.01 -14.29
N ALA A 212 -15.02 25.15 -13.18
CA ALA A 212 -16.15 24.31 -12.77
C ALA A 212 -15.93 22.78 -12.96
N PRO A 213 -14.78 22.20 -12.54
CA PRO A 213 -14.48 20.80 -12.71
C PRO A 213 -15.37 19.98 -11.76
N ARG A 214 -16.18 19.08 -12.32
CA ARG A 214 -17.21 18.33 -11.60
C ARG A 214 -17.19 16.85 -11.93
N LEU A 215 -17.42 16.04 -10.90
CA LEU A 215 -17.72 14.61 -10.99
C LEU A 215 -19.18 14.36 -10.68
N THR A 216 -19.88 13.65 -11.57
CA THR A 216 -21.23 13.14 -11.29
C THR A 216 -21.14 11.71 -10.81
N CYS A 217 -21.51 11.45 -9.56
CA CYS A 217 -21.37 10.15 -8.92
C CYS A 217 -22.69 9.62 -8.38
N SER A 218 -22.82 8.30 -8.47
CA SER A 218 -23.91 7.54 -7.85
C SER A 218 -23.25 6.65 -6.80
N VAL A 219 -22.95 7.26 -5.65
CA VAL A 219 -22.53 6.54 -4.46
C VAL A 219 -23.74 5.77 -3.95
N THR A 220 -23.88 4.52 -4.38
CA THR A 220 -24.73 3.57 -3.68
C THR A 220 -24.15 3.42 -2.28
N ASN A 221 -24.65 4.21 -1.33
CA ASN A 221 -24.62 3.87 0.09
C ASN A 221 -25.54 2.67 0.29
N ALA A 222 -25.17 1.53 -0.28
CA ALA A 222 -25.56 0.29 0.32
C ALA A 222 -24.98 0.36 1.74
N GLY A 223 -25.82 0.13 2.75
CA GLY A 223 -25.31 -0.10 4.10
C GLY A 223 -24.20 -1.15 4.07
N PRO A 224 -23.42 -1.27 5.17
CA PRO A 224 -22.31 -2.21 5.20
C PRO A 224 -22.80 -3.60 4.75
N PRO A 225 -22.04 -4.32 3.90
CA PRO A 225 -22.53 -5.52 3.27
C PRO A 225 -22.96 -6.55 4.33
N PRO A 226 -23.83 -7.51 3.98
CA PRO A 226 -24.25 -8.52 4.93
C PRO A 226 -23.06 -9.25 5.55
N ALA A 227 -22.99 -9.30 6.87
CA ALA A 227 -22.04 -10.17 7.56
C ALA A 227 -22.49 -11.63 7.52
N ALA A 228 -21.60 -12.55 7.92
CA ALA A 228 -21.87 -13.95 8.07
C ALA A 228 -23.04 -14.20 9.04
N SER A 229 -24.15 -14.69 8.49
CA SER A 229 -25.43 -14.83 9.20
C SER A 229 -26.11 -16.16 8.96
N ILE A 230 -25.78 -16.87 7.87
CA ILE A 230 -26.38 -18.16 7.53
C ILE A 230 -25.38 -19.31 7.70
N ASN A 231 -25.84 -20.42 8.28
CA ASN A 231 -25.05 -21.66 8.33
C ASN A 231 -25.22 -22.42 7.03
N VAL A 232 -24.11 -22.78 6.39
CA VAL A 232 -24.08 -23.59 5.17
C VAL A 232 -23.21 -24.82 5.40
N THR A 233 -23.66 -25.97 4.89
CA THR A 233 -22.80 -27.15 4.80
C THR A 233 -21.74 -26.90 3.74
N VAL A 234 -20.47 -27.11 4.09
CA VAL A 234 -19.36 -26.99 3.15
C VAL A 234 -19.52 -28.06 2.08
N ASP A 235 -19.57 -27.65 0.82
CA ASP A 235 -19.58 -28.59 -0.31
C ASP A 235 -18.18 -29.20 -0.51
N VAL A 236 -18.10 -30.52 -0.54
CA VAL A 236 -16.82 -31.25 -0.61
C VAL A 236 -16.87 -32.23 -1.78
N PRO A 237 -16.12 -31.96 -2.87
CA PRO A 237 -15.95 -32.89 -3.97
C PRO A 237 -15.52 -34.26 -3.46
N ALA A 238 -16.05 -35.33 -4.05
CA ALA A 238 -15.81 -36.70 -3.56
C ALA A 238 -14.31 -37.04 -3.48
N SER A 239 -13.51 -36.56 -4.42
CA SER A 239 -12.05 -36.73 -4.47
C SER A 239 -11.30 -36.05 -3.32
N LEU A 240 -11.91 -35.07 -2.63
CA LEU A 240 -11.30 -34.31 -1.55
C LEU A 240 -11.79 -34.71 -0.14
N ARG A 241 -12.67 -35.71 -0.05
CA ARG A 241 -13.26 -36.21 1.20
C ARG A 241 -12.26 -37.06 1.98
N ALA A 242 -11.41 -36.37 2.73
CA ALA A 242 -10.57 -36.92 3.78
C ALA A 242 -10.71 -36.05 5.03
N ALA A 243 -10.31 -36.54 6.20
CA ALA A 243 -10.34 -35.76 7.43
C ALA A 243 -9.73 -34.34 7.23
N PRO A 244 -10.36 -33.28 7.78
CA PRO A 244 -11.56 -33.28 8.62
C PRO A 244 -12.91 -33.35 7.87
N PHE A 245 -12.90 -33.44 6.53
CA PHE A 245 -14.07 -33.42 5.64
C PHE A 245 -14.66 -34.81 5.30
N ASN A 246 -14.17 -35.86 5.97
CA ASN A 246 -14.82 -37.17 5.94
C ASN A 246 -16.15 -37.19 6.72
N VAL A 247 -16.45 -36.11 7.45
CA VAL A 247 -17.74 -35.80 8.06
C VAL A 247 -18.22 -34.44 7.58
N ALA A 248 -19.54 -34.22 7.58
CA ALA A 248 -20.11 -32.93 7.21
C ALA A 248 -19.56 -31.81 8.10
N ARG A 249 -19.18 -30.70 7.47
CA ARG A 249 -18.74 -29.47 8.15
C ARG A 249 -19.68 -28.34 7.79
N THR A 250 -19.88 -27.44 8.74
CA THR A 250 -20.74 -26.27 8.58
C THR A 250 -19.91 -25.03 8.86
N LEU A 251 -20.05 -24.03 8.01
CA LEU A 251 -19.50 -22.69 8.21
C LEU A 251 -20.64 -21.68 8.14
N LYS A 252 -20.45 -20.55 8.81
CA LYS A 252 -21.32 -19.40 8.73
C LYS A 252 -20.79 -18.46 7.66
N VAL A 253 -21.64 -18.07 6.71
CA VAL A 253 -21.30 -17.20 5.57
C VAL A 253 -22.37 -16.11 5.40
N PRO A 254 -22.16 -15.08 4.57
CA PRO A 254 -23.19 -14.08 4.30
C PRO A 254 -24.36 -14.71 3.52
N PRO A 255 -25.55 -14.10 3.58
CA PRO A 255 -26.65 -14.50 2.70
C PRO A 255 -26.21 -14.42 1.24
N ASN A 256 -26.76 -15.30 0.41
CA ASN A 256 -26.43 -15.43 -1.01
C ASN A 256 -24.97 -15.83 -1.29
N PHE A 257 -24.36 -16.58 -0.38
CA PHE A 257 -23.09 -17.24 -0.61
C PHE A 257 -23.20 -18.74 -0.33
N LYS A 258 -22.35 -19.49 -1.04
CA LYS A 258 -22.04 -20.89 -0.74
C LYS A 258 -20.54 -21.04 -0.54
N ILE A 259 -20.12 -22.11 0.12
CA ILE A 259 -18.71 -22.41 0.34
C ILE A 259 -18.41 -23.87 0.00
N SER A 260 -17.31 -24.09 -0.71
CA SER A 260 -16.82 -25.42 -1.10
C SER A 260 -15.35 -25.59 -0.77
N VAL A 261 -14.89 -26.84 -0.60
CA VAL A 261 -13.46 -27.16 -0.65
C VAL A 261 -13.00 -27.13 -2.11
N TYR A 262 -12.14 -26.18 -2.45
CA TYR A 262 -11.59 -26.03 -3.80
C TYR A 262 -10.46 -27.02 -4.07
N THR A 263 -9.53 -27.16 -3.13
CA THR A 263 -8.44 -28.14 -3.20
C THR A 263 -7.90 -28.48 -1.81
N ARG A 264 -7.05 -29.51 -1.71
CA ARG A 264 -6.37 -29.94 -0.49
C ARG A 264 -4.87 -29.71 -0.61
N ILE A 265 -4.33 -28.88 0.27
CA ILE A 265 -2.91 -28.56 0.35
C ILE A 265 -2.52 -28.58 1.82
N ASP A 266 -1.56 -29.43 2.17
CA ASP A 266 -1.05 -29.49 3.53
C ASP A 266 -0.40 -28.17 3.92
N LYS A 267 -0.72 -27.63 5.10
CA LYS A 267 -0.08 -26.42 5.62
C LYS A 267 -0.07 -25.24 4.64
N ALA A 268 -1.13 -25.07 3.84
CA ALA A 268 -1.29 -23.96 2.91
C ALA A 268 -1.23 -22.61 3.64
N ARG A 269 -0.40 -21.67 3.17
CA ARG A 269 -0.26 -20.34 3.76
C ARG A 269 -0.81 -19.26 2.83
N PHE A 270 0.04 -18.38 2.30
CA PHE A 270 -0.41 -17.24 1.49
C PHE A 270 -0.67 -17.67 0.05
N MET A 271 -1.56 -16.94 -0.60
CA MET A 271 -2.02 -17.23 -1.94
C MET A 271 -1.84 -16.03 -2.86
N LEU A 272 -1.45 -16.28 -4.11
CA LEU A 272 -1.37 -15.26 -5.14
C LEU A 272 -2.16 -15.70 -6.37
N PRO A 273 -3.38 -15.17 -6.58
CA PRO A 273 -4.10 -15.30 -7.84
C PRO A 273 -3.31 -14.61 -8.95
N LEU A 274 -3.18 -15.28 -10.09
CA LEU A 274 -2.42 -14.80 -11.24
C LEU A 274 -3.33 -14.53 -12.45
N PRO A 275 -2.88 -13.68 -13.40
CA PRO A 275 -3.57 -13.53 -14.67
C PRO A 275 -3.79 -14.88 -15.36
N GLY A 276 -5.02 -15.14 -15.81
CA GLY A 276 -5.40 -16.41 -16.44
C GLY A 276 -6.02 -17.44 -15.48
N GLY A 277 -6.13 -17.14 -14.19
CA GLY A 277 -6.84 -17.98 -13.22
C GLY A 277 -5.98 -19.03 -12.51
N ASP A 278 -4.67 -19.01 -12.74
CA ASP A 278 -3.70 -19.76 -11.94
C ASP A 278 -3.66 -19.21 -10.51
N LEU A 279 -3.41 -20.08 -9.54
CA LEU A 279 -3.21 -19.70 -8.13
C LEU A 279 -1.88 -20.26 -7.64
N LEU A 280 -1.00 -19.41 -7.14
CA LEU A 280 0.18 -19.86 -6.40
C LEU A 280 -0.15 -19.93 -4.91
N VAL A 281 0.39 -20.94 -4.24
CA VAL A 281 0.15 -21.18 -2.81
C VAL A 281 1.49 -21.48 -2.15
N SER A 282 1.83 -20.73 -1.10
CA SER A 282 3.06 -20.98 -0.34
C SER A 282 2.89 -22.14 0.65
N GLN A 283 3.96 -22.92 0.79
CA GLN A 283 4.07 -24.01 1.75
C GLN A 283 5.43 -23.92 2.46
N PRO A 284 5.59 -23.02 3.46
CA PRO A 284 6.87 -22.76 4.10
C PRO A 284 7.52 -24.02 4.71
N SER A 285 6.71 -24.90 5.30
CA SER A 285 7.17 -26.09 6.03
C SER A 285 7.91 -27.11 5.17
N THR A 286 7.75 -27.05 3.84
CA THR A 286 8.39 -27.98 2.88
C THR A 286 9.33 -27.26 1.92
N GLY A 287 9.46 -25.94 2.02
CA GLY A 287 10.29 -25.16 1.10
C GLY A 287 9.71 -25.07 -0.32
N LYS A 288 8.37 -25.05 -0.46
CA LYS A 288 7.70 -25.10 -1.76
C LYS A 288 6.73 -23.94 -2.01
N VAL A 289 6.54 -23.66 -3.29
CA VAL A 289 5.38 -22.94 -3.84
C VAL A 289 4.65 -23.89 -4.77
N LEU A 290 3.34 -24.01 -4.60
CA LEU A 290 2.47 -24.89 -5.38
C LEU A 290 1.64 -24.07 -6.36
N LEU A 291 1.36 -24.64 -7.53
CA LEU A 291 0.47 -24.10 -8.55
C LEU A 291 -0.84 -24.88 -8.53
N VAL A 292 -1.96 -24.16 -8.48
CA VAL A 292 -3.30 -24.72 -8.52
C VAL A 292 -4.02 -24.24 -9.78
N ARG A 293 -4.59 -25.19 -10.53
CA ARG A 293 -5.41 -24.94 -11.72
C ARG A 293 -6.72 -25.72 -11.64
N PRO A 294 -7.88 -25.14 -11.99
CA PRO A 294 -9.13 -25.90 -11.97
C PRO A 294 -9.15 -26.99 -13.05
N ASP A 295 -9.69 -28.17 -12.72
CA ASP A 295 -10.09 -29.18 -13.70
C ASP A 295 -11.45 -28.85 -14.33
N ALA A 296 -11.94 -29.74 -15.20
CA ALA A 296 -13.24 -29.59 -15.86
C ALA A 296 -14.44 -29.55 -14.88
N GLY A 297 -14.28 -30.07 -13.65
CA GLY A 297 -15.26 -30.00 -12.57
C GLY A 297 -15.10 -28.78 -11.67
N GLY A 298 -14.11 -27.92 -11.92
CA GLY A 298 -13.80 -26.75 -11.11
C GLY A 298 -13.07 -27.06 -9.79
N VAL A 299 -12.53 -28.27 -9.64
CA VAL A 299 -11.67 -28.68 -8.52
C VAL A 299 -10.23 -28.27 -8.82
N GLY A 300 -9.54 -27.67 -7.84
CA GLY A 300 -8.16 -27.25 -8.00
C GLY A 300 -7.19 -28.43 -8.03
N VAL A 301 -6.53 -28.65 -9.16
CA VAL A 301 -5.44 -29.61 -9.34
C VAL A 301 -4.13 -28.94 -8.92
N VAL A 302 -3.41 -29.58 -8.01
CA VAL A 302 -2.17 -29.06 -7.42
C VAL A 302 -0.96 -29.66 -8.14
N SER A 303 0.01 -28.82 -8.45
CA SER A 303 1.32 -29.19 -8.98
C SER A 303 2.42 -28.38 -8.28
N GLU A 304 3.66 -28.85 -8.34
CA GLU A 304 4.79 -28.08 -7.80
C GLU A 304 5.18 -26.97 -8.78
N PHE A 305 5.26 -25.73 -8.30
CA PHE A 305 5.73 -24.59 -9.09
C PHE A 305 7.21 -24.28 -8.82
N ALA A 306 7.62 -24.34 -7.55
CA ALA A 306 8.99 -24.17 -7.11
C ALA A 306 9.27 -24.98 -5.84
N SER A 307 10.52 -25.42 -5.67
CA SER A 307 11.00 -26.16 -4.50
C SER A 307 12.46 -25.81 -4.16
N GLY A 308 12.96 -26.32 -3.03
CA GLY A 308 14.32 -26.02 -2.56
C GLY A 308 14.46 -24.62 -1.96
N LEU A 309 13.34 -24.03 -1.52
CA LEU A 309 13.25 -22.68 -0.98
C LEU A 309 13.37 -22.69 0.56
N THR A 310 13.85 -21.61 1.14
CA THR A 310 13.99 -21.44 2.59
C THR A 310 12.71 -20.83 3.15
N SER A 311 11.78 -21.69 3.61
CA SER A 311 10.50 -21.27 4.19
C SER A 311 9.78 -20.17 3.38
N PRO A 312 9.46 -20.42 2.10
CA PRO A 312 8.78 -19.45 1.25
C PRO A 312 7.40 -19.15 1.80
N HIS A 313 7.09 -17.87 1.99
CA HIS A 313 5.89 -17.48 2.73
C HIS A 313 4.98 -16.56 1.93
N ASP A 314 5.47 -15.42 1.44
CA ASP A 314 4.63 -14.44 0.75
C ASP A 314 5.06 -14.22 -0.71
N LEU A 315 4.11 -13.85 -1.57
CA LEU A 315 4.31 -13.65 -3.00
C LEU A 315 3.55 -12.43 -3.50
N VAL A 316 4.19 -11.63 -4.35
CA VAL A 316 3.51 -10.53 -5.06
C VAL A 316 3.89 -10.52 -6.53
N LEU A 317 2.93 -10.14 -7.37
CA LEU A 317 3.13 -9.91 -8.79
C LEU A 317 3.13 -8.41 -9.04
N ASP A 318 4.10 -7.91 -9.81
CA ASP A 318 4.18 -6.50 -10.18
C ASP A 318 4.45 -6.36 -11.68
N ALA A 319 3.65 -5.55 -12.35
CA ALA A 319 3.71 -5.35 -13.79
C ALA A 319 4.49 -4.06 -14.10
N GLN A 320 5.68 -4.20 -14.68
CA GLN A 320 6.57 -3.10 -15.01
C GLN A 320 6.93 -3.14 -16.49
N GLY A 321 6.63 -2.07 -17.24
CA GLY A 321 6.99 -1.97 -18.65
C GLY A 321 6.48 -3.12 -19.52
N GLY A 322 5.30 -3.67 -19.20
CA GLY A 322 4.70 -4.83 -19.89
C GLY A 322 5.25 -6.19 -19.46
N VAL A 323 6.14 -6.26 -18.47
CA VAL A 323 6.69 -7.50 -17.90
C VAL A 323 6.09 -7.72 -16.51
N ASN A 324 5.58 -8.93 -16.27
CA ASN A 324 5.17 -9.33 -14.93
C ASN A 324 6.37 -9.91 -14.17
N TYR A 325 6.71 -9.32 -13.04
CA TYR A 325 7.73 -9.80 -12.13
C TYR A 325 7.06 -10.46 -10.92
N LEU A 326 7.39 -11.73 -10.69
CA LEU A 326 7.01 -12.48 -9.50
C LEU A 326 8.10 -12.33 -8.44
N TYR A 327 7.74 -11.75 -7.31
CA TYR A 327 8.56 -11.65 -6.12
C TYR A 327 8.15 -12.74 -5.14
N LEU A 328 9.14 -13.40 -4.54
CA LEU A 328 8.94 -14.43 -3.53
C LEU A 328 9.76 -14.10 -2.29
N ALA A 329 9.08 -14.05 -1.15
CA ALA A 329 9.69 -13.91 0.16
C ALA A 329 10.03 -15.29 0.74
N GLU A 330 11.31 -15.53 0.94
CA GLU A 330 11.86 -16.58 1.79
C GLU A 330 12.23 -15.97 3.14
N SER A 331 12.45 -16.78 4.18
CA SER A 331 12.75 -16.28 5.52
C SER A 331 13.98 -15.36 5.57
N ASN A 332 14.97 -15.63 4.70
CA ASN A 332 16.29 -14.99 4.67
C ASN A 332 16.57 -14.11 3.43
N LYS A 333 15.67 -14.06 2.43
CA LYS A 333 15.89 -13.31 1.19
C LYS A 333 14.58 -13.05 0.43
N ILE A 334 14.60 -12.04 -0.45
CA ILE A 334 13.56 -11.84 -1.46
C ILE A 334 14.17 -12.14 -2.84
N SER A 335 13.48 -12.95 -3.62
CA SER A 335 13.89 -13.30 -4.99
C SER A 335 12.87 -12.85 -6.01
N ARG A 336 13.35 -12.44 -7.19
CA ARG A 336 12.53 -11.95 -8.30
C ARG A 336 12.76 -12.79 -9.56
N SER A 337 11.69 -13.14 -10.24
CA SER A 337 11.70 -13.84 -11.53
C SER A 337 10.67 -13.21 -12.48
N VAL A 338 10.89 -13.28 -13.78
CA VAL A 338 9.81 -12.97 -14.74
C VAL A 338 8.74 -14.06 -14.63
N TYR A 339 7.49 -13.67 -14.72
CA TYR A 339 6.34 -14.57 -14.86
C TYR A 339 5.66 -14.33 -16.20
N VAL A 340 5.32 -15.42 -16.90
CA VAL A 340 4.47 -15.39 -18.09
C VAL A 340 3.24 -16.23 -17.80
N ALA A 341 2.07 -15.71 -18.21
CA ALA A 341 0.81 -16.41 -18.02
C ALA A 341 0.88 -17.84 -18.60
N GLY A 342 0.47 -18.82 -17.78
CA GLY A 342 0.53 -20.24 -18.12
C GLY A 342 1.83 -20.95 -17.74
N ASP A 343 2.85 -20.26 -17.22
CA ASP A 343 4.06 -20.90 -16.68
C ASP A 343 3.68 -21.98 -15.66
N SER A 344 4.16 -23.21 -15.86
CA SER A 344 3.93 -24.35 -14.95
C SER A 344 5.01 -24.52 -13.88
N SER A 345 6.12 -23.80 -14.00
CA SER A 345 7.20 -23.78 -13.04
C SER A 345 7.84 -22.40 -12.96
N ARG A 346 8.48 -22.11 -11.82
CA ARG A 346 9.18 -20.84 -11.63
C ARG A 346 10.37 -20.74 -12.56
N ARG A 347 10.44 -19.65 -13.31
CA ARG A 347 11.60 -19.31 -14.14
C ARG A 347 12.82 -18.99 -13.27
N SER A 348 13.99 -18.88 -13.91
CA SER A 348 15.22 -18.44 -13.24
C SER A 348 15.00 -17.16 -12.43
N ALA A 349 15.31 -17.23 -11.14
CA ALA A 349 15.10 -16.15 -10.19
C ALA A 349 16.44 -15.56 -9.73
N THR A 350 16.46 -14.25 -9.50
CA THR A 350 17.58 -13.52 -8.90
C THR A 350 17.25 -13.17 -7.46
N ALA A 351 18.15 -13.45 -6.52
CA ALA A 351 18.03 -12.92 -5.16
C ALA A 351 18.34 -11.42 -5.19
N ILE A 352 17.32 -10.58 -5.00
CA ILE A 352 17.43 -9.11 -5.07
C ILE A 352 17.70 -8.49 -3.69
N ILE A 353 17.26 -9.16 -2.63
CA ILE A 353 17.54 -8.80 -1.23
C ILE A 353 17.99 -10.08 -0.55
N SER A 354 19.13 -10.06 0.13
CA SER A 354 19.71 -11.23 0.81
C SER A 354 20.15 -10.88 2.23
N GLY A 355 20.33 -11.90 3.08
CA GLY A 355 20.79 -11.70 4.46
C GLY A 355 19.73 -11.09 5.37
N LEU A 356 18.45 -11.25 5.02
CA LEU A 356 17.36 -10.87 5.91
C LEU A 356 17.40 -11.75 7.17
N PRO A 357 17.05 -11.19 8.33
CA PRO A 357 17.25 -11.92 9.57
C PRO A 357 16.13 -12.95 9.77
N ASP A 358 16.51 -14.19 10.00
CA ASP A 358 15.62 -15.36 10.15
C ASP A 358 16.07 -16.27 11.30
N GLY A 359 15.40 -17.41 11.51
CA GLY A 359 15.68 -18.35 12.61
C GLY A 359 17.13 -18.84 12.73
N SER A 360 17.95 -18.72 11.69
CA SER A 360 19.37 -19.10 11.71
C SER A 360 20.31 -17.99 12.16
N THR A 361 19.81 -16.75 12.33
CA THR A 361 20.65 -15.60 12.65
C THR A 361 21.24 -15.67 14.06
N PRO A 362 22.54 -15.30 14.25
CA PRO A 362 23.22 -15.39 15.54
C PRO A 362 22.51 -14.64 16.68
N GLU A 363 21.83 -13.54 16.36
CA GLU A 363 21.10 -12.72 17.33
C GLU A 363 19.93 -13.46 17.97
N LEU A 364 19.43 -14.54 17.36
CA LEU A 364 18.32 -15.32 17.88
C LEU A 364 18.75 -16.48 18.77
N GLN A 365 20.01 -16.91 18.71
CA GLN A 365 20.56 -18.03 19.50
C GLN A 365 19.67 -19.31 19.50
N GLY A 366 18.89 -19.56 18.44
CA GLY A 366 17.95 -20.69 18.36
C GLY A 366 16.67 -20.56 19.21
N THR A 367 16.33 -19.35 19.65
CA THR A 367 15.13 -19.05 20.46
C THR A 367 13.91 -18.77 19.56
N TYR A 368 12.71 -18.75 20.17
CA TYR A 368 11.45 -18.25 19.57
C TYR A 368 11.72 -17.12 18.57
N SER A 369 11.23 -17.19 17.34
CA SER A 369 11.45 -16.14 16.33
C SER A 369 10.37 -16.11 15.26
N HIS A 370 9.89 -14.91 14.95
CA HIS A 370 9.07 -14.64 13.78
C HIS A 370 9.99 -14.53 12.55
N ALA A 371 10.29 -15.69 11.95
CA ALA A 371 11.29 -15.79 10.89
C ALA A 371 10.76 -15.49 9.48
N LEU A 372 9.44 -15.60 9.27
CA LEU A 372 8.81 -15.40 7.96
C LEU A 372 8.84 -13.93 7.54
N LYS A 373 8.58 -13.69 6.24
CA LYS A 373 8.65 -12.36 5.63
C LYS A 373 7.42 -12.17 4.76
N ASN A 374 6.78 -11.02 4.96
CA ASN A 374 5.68 -10.55 4.13
C ASN A 374 6.14 -9.38 3.27
N ILE A 375 5.62 -9.31 2.05
CA ILE A 375 6.03 -8.31 1.07
C ILE A 375 4.82 -7.68 0.39
N ALA A 376 4.93 -6.40 0.07
CA ALA A 376 3.95 -5.67 -0.72
C ALA A 376 4.67 -4.76 -1.72
N ILE A 377 4.04 -4.46 -2.85
CA ILE A 377 4.55 -3.51 -3.84
C ILE A 377 3.50 -2.43 -4.10
N ASP A 378 3.93 -1.16 -4.09
CA ASP A 378 3.05 -0.03 -4.39
C ASP A 378 3.00 0.34 -5.87
N SER A 379 2.12 1.29 -6.21
CA SER A 379 1.96 1.84 -7.56
C SER A 379 3.22 2.51 -8.14
N ASN A 380 4.22 2.83 -7.30
CA ASN A 380 5.52 3.37 -7.71
C ASN A 380 6.61 2.28 -7.78
N HIS A 381 6.22 1.00 -7.73
CA HIS A 381 7.09 -0.16 -7.72
C HIS A 381 8.09 -0.17 -6.55
N LYS A 382 7.71 0.39 -5.40
CA LYS A 382 8.49 0.24 -4.16
C LYS A 382 8.11 -1.05 -3.46
N LEU A 383 9.12 -1.84 -3.11
CA LEU A 383 8.97 -3.12 -2.42
C LEU A 383 9.08 -2.90 -0.91
N TYR A 384 8.01 -3.19 -0.20
CA TYR A 384 7.94 -3.18 1.25
C TYR A 384 8.20 -4.58 1.79
N VAL A 385 9.01 -4.69 2.84
CA VAL A 385 9.37 -5.96 3.49
C VAL A 385 9.10 -5.84 4.98
N SER A 386 8.18 -6.65 5.49
CA SER A 386 7.93 -6.79 6.92
C SER A 386 9.00 -7.68 7.55
N VAL A 387 9.64 -7.17 8.61
CA VAL A 387 10.62 -7.91 9.42
C VAL A 387 10.17 -7.90 10.87
N ALA A 388 9.56 -9.01 11.27
CA ALA A 388 8.96 -9.20 12.57
C ALA A 388 9.98 -9.31 13.72
N SER A 389 9.46 -9.19 14.95
CA SER A 389 10.22 -9.28 16.19
C SER A 389 10.96 -10.61 16.32
N ALA A 390 12.12 -10.56 16.95
CA ALA A 390 12.87 -11.75 17.34
C ALA A 390 12.25 -12.43 18.55
N THR A 391 11.48 -11.74 19.38
CA THR A 391 11.01 -12.28 20.67
C THR A 391 9.55 -11.91 20.93
N ASN A 392 9.00 -12.43 22.03
CA ASN A 392 7.67 -12.02 22.46
C ASN A 392 7.60 -10.54 22.82
N ALA A 393 8.57 -9.97 23.53
CA ALA A 393 8.67 -8.55 23.89
C ALA A 393 10.07 -8.21 24.43
N SER A 394 10.96 -7.67 23.59
CA SER A 394 12.33 -7.32 23.97
C SER A 394 12.81 -6.03 23.31
N PRO A 395 13.46 -5.12 24.06
CA PRO A 395 14.15 -3.97 23.49
C PRO A 395 15.21 -4.33 22.43
N SER A 396 15.72 -5.57 22.42
CA SER A 396 16.69 -6.03 21.41
C SER A 396 16.17 -5.89 19.98
N ASP A 397 14.86 -5.94 19.75
CA ASP A 397 14.25 -5.79 18.42
C ASP A 397 14.58 -4.43 17.79
N VAL A 398 14.56 -3.37 18.60
CA VAL A 398 14.74 -1.98 18.12
C VAL A 398 16.19 -1.49 18.23
N THR A 399 17.04 -2.21 18.97
CA THR A 399 18.48 -1.91 19.10
C THR A 399 19.38 -2.81 18.24
N ALA A 400 18.81 -3.82 17.56
CA ALA A 400 19.57 -4.67 16.64
C ALA A 400 20.16 -3.87 15.47
N SER A 401 21.30 -4.34 14.95
CA SER A 401 21.97 -3.74 13.78
C SER A 401 21.04 -3.71 12.56
N PHE A 402 20.32 -4.79 12.33
CA PHE A 402 19.13 -4.84 11.48
C PHE A 402 17.90 -4.77 12.39
N LYS A 403 17.27 -3.59 12.47
CA LYS A 403 16.07 -3.40 13.30
C LYS A 403 14.97 -4.37 12.89
N ARG A 404 14.37 -5.00 13.89
CA ARG A 404 13.21 -5.88 13.79
C ARG A 404 11.98 -5.17 14.31
N ALA A 405 10.83 -5.84 14.21
CA ALA A 405 9.52 -5.23 14.45
C ALA A 405 9.34 -3.96 13.61
N ALA A 406 9.64 -4.09 12.33
CA ALA A 406 9.83 -2.97 11.41
C ALA A 406 9.46 -3.34 9.98
N ILE A 407 9.21 -2.31 9.18
CA ILE A 407 9.00 -2.41 7.73
C ILE A 407 10.14 -1.66 7.05
N TYR A 408 10.71 -2.29 6.03
CA TYR A 408 11.72 -1.69 5.16
C TYR A 408 11.14 -1.44 3.77
N VAL A 409 11.64 -0.41 3.09
CA VAL A 409 11.30 -0.12 1.70
C VAL A 409 12.54 -0.20 0.82
N TYR A 410 12.37 -0.77 -0.36
CA TYR A 410 13.39 -0.96 -1.39
C TYR A 410 12.86 -0.50 -2.75
N ASN A 411 13.77 -0.23 -3.68
CA ASN A 411 13.42 -0.20 -5.10
C ASN A 411 13.03 -1.62 -5.57
N ALA A 412 12.27 -1.72 -6.67
CA ALA A 412 11.86 -2.99 -7.27
C ALA A 412 13.02 -3.97 -7.56
N ASP A 413 14.24 -3.47 -7.78
CA ASP A 413 15.44 -4.28 -8.00
C ASP A 413 16.15 -4.71 -6.71
N GLY A 414 15.61 -4.36 -5.54
CA GLY A 414 16.19 -4.63 -4.23
C GLY A 414 17.23 -3.61 -3.77
N SER A 415 17.54 -2.58 -4.57
CA SER A 415 18.45 -1.51 -4.18
C SER A 415 17.79 -0.46 -3.28
N GLY A 416 18.59 0.42 -2.69
CA GLY A 416 18.09 1.57 -1.93
C GLY A 416 17.34 1.23 -0.63
N GLY A 417 17.58 0.03 -0.09
CA GLY A 417 16.94 -0.45 1.13
C GLY A 417 17.13 0.48 2.32
N ARG A 418 16.02 0.87 2.95
CA ARG A 418 16.02 1.67 4.18
C ARG A 418 14.85 1.32 5.08
N LEU A 419 14.97 1.68 6.35
CA LEU A 419 13.85 1.63 7.29
C LEU A 419 12.72 2.54 6.77
N PHE A 420 11.51 2.01 6.72
CA PHE A 420 10.29 2.74 6.37
C PHE A 420 9.48 3.08 7.63
N ALA A 421 9.21 2.08 8.48
CA ALA A 421 8.52 2.27 9.74
C ALA A 421 9.04 1.28 10.79
N GLN A 422 8.84 1.59 12.07
CA GLN A 422 9.27 0.77 13.20
C GLN A 422 8.17 0.65 14.26
N GLY A 423 8.39 -0.21 15.25
CA GLY A 423 7.45 -0.37 16.36
C GLY A 423 6.26 -1.27 16.02
N ILE A 424 6.42 -2.18 15.04
CA ILE A 424 5.35 -3.05 14.53
C ILE A 424 5.76 -4.51 14.78
N ARG A 425 5.23 -5.16 15.84
CA ARG A 425 5.72 -6.46 16.34
C ARG A 425 5.85 -7.52 15.24
N ASN A 426 4.74 -7.86 14.60
CA ASN A 426 4.69 -8.89 13.57
C ASN A 426 3.56 -8.61 12.58
N ALA A 427 3.85 -7.77 11.57
CA ALA A 427 2.95 -7.48 10.46
C ALA A 427 2.99 -8.60 9.43
N GLU A 428 2.25 -9.68 9.69
CA GLU A 428 2.03 -10.77 8.73
C GLU A 428 1.05 -10.33 7.63
N GLY A 429 0.08 -9.48 7.98
CA GLY A 429 -0.75 -8.79 7.00
C GLY A 429 0.00 -7.56 6.52
N LEU A 430 0.33 -7.50 5.23
CA LEU A 430 1.00 -6.37 4.61
C LEU A 430 0.44 -6.18 3.20
N ALA A 431 -0.25 -5.07 2.96
CA ALA A 431 -0.82 -4.79 1.64
C ALA A 431 -0.82 -3.30 1.34
N VAL A 432 -0.72 -2.96 0.05
CA VAL A 432 -0.91 -1.60 -0.43
C VAL A 432 -2.31 -1.48 -1.02
N VAL A 433 -3.02 -0.40 -0.70
CA VAL A 433 -4.33 -0.12 -1.31
C VAL A 433 -4.14 -0.03 -2.84
N PRO A 434 -4.87 -0.82 -3.65
CA PRO A 434 -4.63 -0.92 -5.10
C PRO A 434 -4.59 0.45 -5.79
N GLY A 435 -3.59 0.67 -6.63
CA GLY A 435 -3.41 1.92 -7.39
C GLY A 435 -2.81 3.09 -6.59
N THR A 436 -2.31 2.84 -5.37
CA THR A 436 -1.83 3.91 -4.47
C THR A 436 -0.44 3.58 -3.91
N THR A 437 0.05 4.41 -3.00
CA THR A 437 1.23 4.17 -2.15
C THR A 437 0.86 3.94 -0.68
N THR A 438 -0.43 3.79 -0.37
CA THR A 438 -0.91 3.69 1.01
C THR A 438 -0.75 2.26 1.52
N LEU A 439 0.26 2.04 2.36
CA LEU A 439 0.55 0.77 3.01
C LEU A 439 -0.37 0.58 4.22
N TRP A 440 -0.90 -0.64 4.38
CA TRP A 440 -1.62 -1.08 5.57
C TRP A 440 -1.04 -2.39 6.08
N VAL A 441 -1.17 -2.58 7.40
CA VAL A 441 -0.76 -3.80 8.07
C VAL A 441 -1.84 -4.38 8.95
N ALA A 442 -1.80 -5.69 9.09
CA ALA A 442 -2.45 -6.41 10.17
C ALA A 442 -1.40 -7.05 11.07
N VAL A 443 -1.42 -6.74 12.37
CA VAL A 443 -0.30 -7.00 13.29
C VAL A 443 -0.69 -7.99 14.38
N ASN A 444 0.17 -8.98 14.62
CA ASN A 444 0.07 -9.88 15.77
C ASN A 444 0.81 -9.27 16.96
N ASN A 445 0.07 -8.94 18.01
CA ASN A 445 0.53 -8.21 19.17
C ASN A 445 1.03 -9.11 20.31
N ARG A 446 1.38 -8.48 21.43
CA ARG A 446 2.06 -9.10 22.57
C ARG A 446 1.31 -10.30 23.16
N ASP A 447 2.03 -11.39 23.43
CA ASP A 447 1.54 -12.47 24.28
C ASP A 447 1.85 -12.18 25.76
N ASN A 448 0.99 -12.63 26.68
CA ASN A 448 1.20 -12.53 28.13
C ASN A 448 1.54 -11.12 28.62
N ILE A 449 0.78 -10.12 28.16
CA ILE A 449 0.95 -8.75 28.62
C ILE A 449 0.73 -8.66 30.15
N ALA A 450 1.62 -7.93 30.81
CA ALA A 450 1.50 -7.61 32.22
C ALA A 450 0.63 -6.35 32.41
N TYR A 451 -0.16 -6.34 33.48
CA TYR A 451 -1.07 -5.25 33.78
C TYR A 451 -0.31 -3.94 34.12
N PRO A 452 -0.60 -2.82 33.43
CA PRO A 452 0.25 -1.63 33.51
C PRO A 452 -0.19 -0.60 34.56
N PHE A 453 -1.25 -0.86 35.35
CA PHE A 453 -1.83 0.12 36.27
C PHE A 453 -1.73 -0.29 37.74
N HIS A 454 -1.68 0.71 38.62
CA HIS A 454 -1.62 0.54 40.08
C HIS A 454 -3.03 0.50 40.70
N ASN A 455 -3.76 -0.59 40.49
CA ASN A 455 -5.09 -0.86 41.04
C ASN A 455 -5.39 -2.36 41.01
N ASP A 456 -6.50 -2.77 41.62
CA ASP A 456 -7.00 -4.15 41.63
C ASP A 456 -7.88 -4.38 40.39
N TRP A 457 -7.35 -5.05 39.36
CA TRP A 457 -8.08 -5.29 38.10
C TRP A 457 -9.22 -6.28 38.30
N GLN A 458 -8.98 -7.32 39.10
CA GLN A 458 -9.93 -8.41 39.32
C GLN A 458 -11.00 -8.04 40.36
N ASN A 459 -10.79 -6.97 41.12
CA ASN A 459 -11.59 -6.57 42.29
C ASN A 459 -11.72 -7.74 43.29
N ASP A 460 -10.67 -8.53 43.46
CA ASP A 460 -10.65 -9.71 44.33
C ASP A 460 -10.13 -9.42 45.74
N GLY A 461 -9.68 -8.18 46.00
CA GLY A 461 -9.14 -7.74 47.28
C GLY A 461 -7.68 -8.10 47.48
N SER A 462 -6.97 -8.60 46.46
CA SER A 462 -5.54 -8.92 46.52
C SER A 462 -4.62 -7.69 46.46
N GLY A 463 -5.18 -6.50 46.22
CA GLY A 463 -4.46 -5.24 46.22
C GLY A 463 -3.97 -4.83 44.83
N ASP A 464 -2.76 -4.28 44.76
CA ASP A 464 -2.18 -3.76 43.51
C ASP A 464 -1.80 -4.89 42.53
N ASP A 465 -2.30 -4.84 41.30
CA ASP A 465 -2.03 -5.78 40.22
C ASP A 465 -0.91 -5.36 39.25
N TYR A 466 -0.29 -4.20 39.47
CA TYR A 466 0.78 -3.67 38.62
C TYR A 466 1.89 -4.70 38.35
N GLY A 467 2.19 -4.94 37.08
CA GLY A 467 3.23 -5.86 36.62
C GLY A 467 2.85 -7.34 36.66
N LYS A 468 1.65 -7.71 37.11
CA LYS A 468 1.17 -9.11 37.09
C LYS A 468 0.61 -9.48 35.72
N VAL A 469 0.81 -10.73 35.30
CA VAL A 469 0.13 -11.30 34.13
C VAL A 469 -1.19 -11.90 34.60
N ILE A 470 -2.30 -11.30 34.18
CA ILE A 470 -3.66 -11.69 34.59
C ILE A 470 -4.44 -12.13 33.36
N GLN A 471 -4.94 -13.36 33.35
CA GLN A 471 -5.54 -13.95 32.14
C GLN A 471 -6.73 -13.15 31.62
N SER A 472 -7.59 -12.60 32.49
CA SER A 472 -8.74 -11.78 32.06
C SER A 472 -8.34 -10.47 31.39
N TYR A 473 -7.19 -9.90 31.78
CA TYR A 473 -6.60 -8.75 31.10
C TYR A 473 -5.98 -9.17 29.77
N VAL A 474 -5.16 -10.22 29.78
CA VAL A 474 -4.53 -10.80 28.59
C VAL A 474 -5.58 -11.13 27.52
N ASP A 475 -6.70 -11.75 27.87
CA ASP A 475 -7.75 -12.15 26.91
C ASP A 475 -8.25 -11.00 26.02
N ASN A 476 -8.09 -9.75 26.45
CA ASN A 476 -8.54 -8.56 25.75
C ASN A 476 -7.42 -7.55 25.44
N HIS A 477 -6.16 -7.83 25.83
CA HIS A 477 -5.03 -6.90 25.68
C HIS A 477 -3.74 -7.58 25.20
N PRO A 478 -2.91 -6.88 24.39
CA PRO A 478 -3.34 -5.78 23.53
C PRO A 478 -4.26 -6.31 22.42
N PRO A 479 -5.18 -5.49 21.89
CA PRO A 479 -5.87 -5.82 20.65
C PRO A 479 -4.86 -6.03 19.51
N GLU A 480 -5.23 -6.85 18.55
CA GLU A 480 -4.51 -6.94 17.28
C GLU A 480 -4.77 -5.66 16.47
N GLU A 481 -3.93 -5.35 15.49
CA GLU A 481 -4.01 -4.04 14.79
C GLU A 481 -4.41 -4.21 13.33
N PHE A 482 -5.20 -3.29 12.82
CA PHE A 482 -5.37 -3.02 11.39
C PHE A 482 -5.17 -1.52 11.16
N THR A 483 -4.01 -1.15 10.61
CA THR A 483 -3.60 0.27 10.56
C THR A 483 -2.81 0.62 9.31
N SER A 484 -2.98 1.86 8.85
CA SER A 484 -2.14 2.43 7.80
C SER A 484 -0.74 2.76 8.33
N VAL A 485 0.27 2.51 7.50
CA VAL A 485 1.67 2.77 7.83
C VAL A 485 2.22 3.90 6.98
N ARG A 486 2.85 4.89 7.62
CA ARG A 486 3.54 6.00 6.93
C ARG A 486 5.05 5.91 7.09
N ASP A 487 5.75 6.57 6.17
CA ASP A 487 7.19 6.72 6.22
C ASP A 487 7.64 7.46 7.49
N GLY A 488 8.69 6.95 8.13
CA GLY A 488 9.19 7.40 9.43
C GLY A 488 8.26 7.12 10.62
N GLY A 489 7.19 6.33 10.43
CA GLY A 489 6.22 6.03 11.49
C GLY A 489 6.78 5.17 12.62
N ASN A 490 6.24 5.36 13.82
CA ASN A 490 6.54 4.54 15.00
C ASN A 490 5.24 4.08 15.66
N TYR A 491 5.06 2.76 15.79
CA TYR A 491 3.83 2.13 16.27
C TYR A 491 3.99 1.49 17.67
N GLY A 492 5.04 1.86 18.40
CA GLY A 492 5.12 1.67 19.84
C GLY A 492 5.90 0.45 20.32
N TRP A 493 5.99 -0.63 19.54
CA TRP A 493 6.69 -1.84 19.96
C TRP A 493 8.17 -1.59 20.33
N PRO A 494 8.72 -2.18 21.41
CA PRO A 494 8.07 -2.99 22.45
C PRO A 494 7.71 -2.18 23.72
N TYR A 495 7.67 -0.85 23.62
CA TYR A 495 7.59 0.08 24.74
C TYR A 495 6.19 0.58 25.03
N CYS A 496 5.29 0.47 24.08
CA CYS A 496 3.92 0.94 24.14
C CYS A 496 3.01 -0.15 23.55
N ASN A 497 1.88 -0.43 24.22
CA ASN A 497 0.88 -1.41 23.77
C ASN A 497 -0.44 -0.69 23.48
N PRO A 498 -1.15 -1.00 22.39
CA PRO A 498 -2.43 -0.36 22.11
C PRO A 498 -3.45 -0.68 23.21
N ASN A 499 -4.26 0.31 23.58
CA ASN A 499 -5.28 0.18 24.62
C ASN A 499 -6.70 0.21 23.99
N PRO A 500 -7.52 -0.84 24.18
CA PRO A 500 -8.89 -0.96 23.67
C PRO A 500 -9.99 -0.44 24.63
N ASP A 501 -9.67 -0.01 25.85
CA ASP A 501 -10.63 0.33 26.92
C ASP A 501 -11.60 1.46 26.53
N ALA A 502 -11.16 2.37 25.66
CA ALA A 502 -11.99 3.46 25.12
C ALA A 502 -12.64 3.13 23.76
N GLY A 503 -12.49 1.89 23.28
CA GLY A 503 -12.94 1.43 21.97
C GLY A 503 -11.78 1.04 21.05
N LEU A 504 -12.13 0.47 19.88
CA LEU A 504 -11.17 -0.08 18.91
C LEU A 504 -10.86 0.89 17.76
N ASP A 505 -11.24 2.16 17.86
CA ASP A 505 -11.01 3.18 16.84
C ASP A 505 -9.96 4.18 17.31
N LEU A 506 -8.96 4.48 16.48
CA LEU A 506 -7.91 5.47 16.79
C LEU A 506 -7.27 5.25 18.17
N MET A 507 -6.93 4.00 18.47
CA MET A 507 -6.59 3.55 19.81
C MET A 507 -5.36 4.29 20.37
N PRO A 508 -5.39 4.72 21.63
CA PRO A 508 -4.21 5.20 22.35
C PRO A 508 -3.30 4.03 22.71
N PHE A 509 -2.17 4.35 23.35
CA PHE A 509 -1.24 3.36 23.86
C PHE A 509 -0.99 3.54 25.35
N ASP A 510 -0.88 2.41 26.05
CA ASP A 510 -0.33 2.34 27.39
C ASP A 510 1.17 2.06 27.35
N ARG A 511 1.86 2.51 28.39
CA ARG A 511 3.27 2.16 28.62
C ARG A 511 3.40 0.68 28.92
N ASP A 512 4.41 0.05 28.33
CA ASP A 512 4.79 -1.29 28.70
C ASP A 512 5.46 -1.29 30.08
N VAL A 513 4.88 -1.99 31.04
CA VAL A 513 5.39 -2.04 32.43
C VAL A 513 6.76 -2.72 32.55
N GLN A 514 7.14 -3.58 31.60
CA GLN A 514 8.43 -4.27 31.67
C GLN A 514 9.53 -3.51 30.93
N ASN A 515 9.19 -2.90 29.80
CA ASN A 515 10.17 -2.27 28.90
C ASN A 515 10.21 -0.74 28.99
N ASN A 516 9.18 -0.11 29.57
CA ASN A 516 9.00 1.36 29.57
C ASN A 516 8.15 1.88 30.75
N ALA A 517 8.27 1.26 31.93
CA ALA A 517 7.48 1.60 33.13
C ALA A 517 7.43 3.11 33.43
N ASP A 518 8.60 3.78 33.38
CA ASP A 518 8.73 5.20 33.69
C ASP A 518 8.43 6.11 32.47
N GLY A 519 8.24 5.54 31.28
CA GLY A 519 8.05 6.29 30.02
C GLY A 519 9.34 6.88 29.43
N SER A 520 10.51 6.58 30.00
CA SER A 520 11.78 7.17 29.57
C SER A 520 12.29 6.65 28.23
N LYS A 521 11.81 5.49 27.77
CA LYS A 521 12.26 4.87 26.50
C LYS A 521 11.48 5.38 25.30
N LEU A 522 10.18 5.59 25.48
CA LEU A 522 9.30 6.11 24.44
C LEU A 522 8.11 6.81 25.06
N ASN A 523 7.80 8.02 24.59
CA ASN A 523 6.57 8.70 24.94
C ASN A 523 5.41 8.14 24.10
N CYS A 524 4.59 7.28 24.70
CA CYS A 524 3.45 6.64 24.03
C CYS A 524 2.37 7.63 23.57
N GLY A 525 2.40 8.89 24.05
CA GLY A 525 1.48 9.94 23.61
C GLY A 525 1.86 10.62 22.29
N THR A 526 3.07 10.39 21.76
CA THR A 526 3.60 11.08 20.56
C THR A 526 3.80 10.16 19.36
N ILE A 527 3.45 8.89 19.49
CA ILE A 527 3.60 7.89 18.43
C ILE A 527 2.34 7.79 17.55
N ASP A 528 2.47 7.10 16.42
CA ASP A 528 1.36 6.95 15.47
C ASP A 528 0.28 6.04 16.07
N ARG A 529 -0.97 6.53 16.08
CA ARG A 529 -2.10 5.79 16.63
C ARG A 529 -2.52 4.62 15.74
N ILE A 530 -3.10 3.59 16.37
CA ILE A 530 -3.66 2.45 15.65
C ILE A 530 -5.02 2.83 15.09
N SER A 531 -5.19 2.70 13.77
CA SER A 531 -6.42 3.10 13.09
C SER A 531 -7.62 2.27 13.56
N LYS A 532 -7.46 0.95 13.63
CA LYS A 532 -8.50 0.01 14.03
C LYS A 532 -7.92 -1.17 14.82
N GLY A 533 -8.60 -1.56 15.89
CA GLY A 533 -8.32 -2.77 16.65
C GLY A 533 -9.12 -3.97 16.14
N ILE A 534 -8.51 -5.14 16.25
CA ILE A 534 -9.11 -6.47 16.12
C ILE A 534 -9.01 -7.12 17.51
N GLN A 535 -9.97 -7.98 17.87
CA GLN A 535 -9.94 -8.68 19.17
C GLN A 535 -8.57 -9.30 19.46
N ALA A 536 -8.04 -9.06 20.66
CA ALA A 536 -6.74 -9.55 21.11
C ALA A 536 -6.55 -11.05 20.83
N HIS A 537 -5.34 -11.42 20.43
CA HIS A 537 -4.94 -12.80 20.11
C HIS A 537 -5.67 -13.44 18.93
N SER A 538 -6.44 -12.69 18.14
CA SER A 538 -7.09 -13.24 16.93
C SER A 538 -6.10 -13.66 15.85
N ALA A 539 -4.83 -13.26 15.97
CA ALA A 539 -3.72 -13.62 15.10
C ALA A 539 -4.00 -13.33 13.61
N PRO A 540 -4.11 -12.05 13.21
CA PRO A 540 -4.33 -11.70 11.81
C PRO A 540 -3.11 -12.06 10.97
N LEU A 541 -3.32 -12.74 9.85
CA LEU A 541 -2.28 -13.13 8.91
C LEU A 541 -2.52 -12.44 7.57
N GLY A 542 -3.07 -13.12 6.56
CA GLY A 542 -3.28 -12.55 5.23
C GLY A 542 -4.18 -11.32 5.27
N LEU A 543 -3.80 -10.27 4.51
CA LEU A 543 -4.51 -9.01 4.35
C LEU A 543 -4.65 -8.72 2.86
N THR A 544 -5.89 -8.61 2.37
CA THR A 544 -6.14 -8.34 0.95
C THR A 544 -7.21 -7.27 0.77
N PHE A 545 -6.90 -6.29 -0.07
CA PHE A 545 -7.84 -5.27 -0.53
C PHE A 545 -8.72 -5.80 -1.67
N LEU A 546 -10.02 -5.50 -1.62
CA LEU A 546 -10.99 -6.02 -2.59
C LEU A 546 -11.30 -5.04 -3.75
N GLN A 547 -10.68 -3.86 -3.74
CA GLN A 547 -10.82 -2.85 -4.79
C GLN A 547 -10.35 -3.42 -6.14
N GLY A 548 -11.08 -3.11 -7.21
CA GLY A 548 -10.76 -3.58 -8.56
C GLY A 548 -10.99 -5.08 -8.79
N SER A 549 -11.44 -5.83 -7.78
CA SER A 549 -11.75 -7.27 -7.93
C SER A 549 -13.17 -7.52 -8.45
N ASN A 550 -13.44 -8.78 -8.82
CA ASN A 550 -14.74 -9.21 -9.33
C ASN A 550 -15.73 -9.69 -8.27
N VAL A 551 -15.38 -9.61 -6.97
CA VAL A 551 -16.30 -9.97 -5.88
C VAL A 551 -17.59 -9.14 -5.93
N PRO A 552 -18.69 -9.54 -5.26
CA PRO A 552 -19.92 -8.75 -5.28
C PRO A 552 -19.67 -7.30 -4.87
N ALA A 553 -20.29 -6.36 -5.59
CA ALA A 553 -19.99 -4.93 -5.52
C ALA A 553 -19.98 -4.37 -4.09
N ALA A 554 -20.87 -4.89 -3.23
CA ALA A 554 -20.99 -4.47 -1.84
C ALA A 554 -19.73 -4.74 -0.97
N TYR A 555 -18.86 -5.68 -1.35
CA TYR A 555 -17.62 -5.99 -0.63
C TYR A 555 -16.37 -5.34 -1.24
N ARG A 556 -16.47 -4.73 -2.43
CA ARG A 556 -15.28 -4.21 -3.15
C ARG A 556 -14.61 -3.04 -2.44
N ASN A 557 -15.32 -2.32 -1.58
CA ASN A 557 -14.80 -1.16 -0.88
C ASN A 557 -14.33 -1.51 0.54
N GLY A 558 -13.27 -2.32 0.65
CA GLY A 558 -12.73 -2.71 1.94
C GLY A 558 -11.62 -3.74 1.82
N ALA A 559 -11.28 -4.33 2.96
CA ALA A 559 -10.24 -5.35 3.06
C ALA A 559 -10.77 -6.61 3.73
N VAL A 560 -10.22 -7.77 3.36
CA VAL A 560 -10.41 -9.04 4.06
C VAL A 560 -9.14 -9.43 4.82
N ILE A 561 -9.33 -10.01 5.99
CA ILE A 561 -8.22 -10.46 6.86
C ILE A 561 -8.51 -11.88 7.34
N GLY A 562 -7.53 -12.77 7.21
CA GLY A 562 -7.55 -14.09 7.81
C GLY A 562 -7.14 -14.05 9.28
N LEU A 563 -8.04 -14.41 10.19
CA LEU A 563 -7.75 -14.49 11.64
C LEU A 563 -7.46 -15.94 12.00
N HIS A 564 -6.18 -16.26 12.15
CA HIS A 564 -5.68 -17.63 12.37
C HIS A 564 -6.10 -18.22 13.71
N GLY A 565 -6.41 -17.33 14.64
CA GLY A 565 -7.02 -17.66 15.90
C GLY A 565 -6.04 -17.94 17.01
N CYS A 566 -6.56 -17.69 18.20
CA CYS A 566 -5.80 -17.54 19.42
C CYS A 566 -5.21 -18.84 19.98
N TRP A 567 -3.99 -18.72 20.53
CA TRP A 567 -3.38 -19.70 21.43
C TRP A 567 -3.31 -19.21 22.90
N ASN A 568 -3.13 -17.91 23.13
CA ASN A 568 -2.85 -17.28 24.43
C ASN A 568 -4.08 -16.69 25.18
N CYS A 569 -5.27 -17.27 24.97
CA CYS A 569 -6.54 -16.82 25.54
C CYS A 569 -7.23 -17.93 26.33
N SER A 570 -8.14 -17.58 27.22
CA SER A 570 -8.95 -18.53 27.99
C SER A 570 -9.93 -19.32 27.11
N ALA A 571 -10.55 -18.68 26.11
CA ALA A 571 -11.45 -19.28 25.12
C ALA A 571 -11.05 -18.86 23.70
N PHE A 572 -11.21 -19.74 22.71
CA PHE A 572 -10.83 -19.39 21.34
C PHE A 572 -11.60 -18.20 20.78
N VAL A 573 -10.83 -17.20 20.36
CA VAL A 573 -11.24 -16.07 19.51
C VAL A 573 -10.52 -16.16 18.16
N GLY A 574 -10.91 -15.31 17.20
CA GLY A 574 -10.45 -15.41 15.81
C GLY A 574 -11.03 -16.64 15.10
N HIS A 575 -10.19 -17.39 14.37
CA HIS A 575 -10.59 -18.57 13.59
C HIS A 575 -11.69 -18.26 12.56
N LYS A 576 -11.53 -17.15 11.86
CA LYS A 576 -12.52 -16.61 10.92
C LYS A 576 -11.83 -15.77 9.85
N VAL A 577 -12.53 -15.52 8.75
CA VAL A 577 -12.16 -14.47 7.81
C VAL A 577 -13.07 -13.29 8.09
N VAL A 578 -12.50 -12.11 8.27
CA VAL A 578 -13.24 -10.87 8.52
C VAL A 578 -13.11 -9.92 7.34
N TYR A 579 -14.09 -9.03 7.21
CA TYR A 579 -14.14 -7.95 6.24
C TYR A 579 -14.26 -6.62 6.99
N PHE A 580 -13.41 -5.66 6.61
CA PHE A 580 -13.47 -4.28 7.06
C PHE A 580 -13.94 -3.40 5.89
N PRO A 581 -15.21 -2.92 5.89
CA PRO A 581 -15.65 -1.94 4.92
C PRO A 581 -14.93 -0.62 5.15
N TRP A 582 -14.63 0.10 4.08
CA TRP A 582 -14.22 1.50 4.19
C TRP A 582 -15.41 2.38 4.51
N THR A 583 -15.24 3.28 5.47
CA THR A 583 -16.21 4.34 5.74
C THR A 583 -16.22 5.34 4.59
N ALA A 584 -17.24 6.19 4.53
CA ALA A 584 -17.26 7.33 3.60
C ALA A 584 -16.05 8.27 3.81
N GLN A 585 -15.44 8.23 4.99
CA GLN A 585 -14.26 9.00 5.38
C GLN A 585 -12.94 8.31 5.03
N GLY A 586 -12.94 7.16 4.33
CA GLY A 586 -11.70 6.46 3.94
C GLY A 586 -10.99 5.73 5.09
N THR A 587 -11.65 5.59 6.25
CA THR A 587 -11.12 4.85 7.41
C THR A 587 -11.67 3.42 7.47
N ALA A 588 -11.00 2.57 8.24
CA ALA A 588 -11.49 1.22 8.52
C ALA A 588 -12.81 1.26 9.31
N GLY A 589 -13.87 0.72 8.72
CA GLY A 589 -15.19 0.58 9.33
C GLY A 589 -15.23 -0.50 10.40
N THR A 590 -16.44 -0.90 10.80
CA THR A 590 -16.62 -1.96 11.81
C THR A 590 -16.27 -3.32 11.23
N GLU A 591 -15.55 -4.15 11.99
CA GLU A 591 -15.25 -5.54 11.63
C GLU A 591 -16.54 -6.32 11.35
N GLN A 592 -16.57 -7.04 10.24
CA GLN A 592 -17.65 -7.97 9.91
C GLN A 592 -17.09 -9.38 9.73
N ASP A 593 -17.70 -10.38 10.36
CA ASP A 593 -17.41 -11.77 10.00
C ASP A 593 -17.79 -11.99 8.53
N LEU A 594 -16.84 -12.37 7.69
CA LEU A 594 -17.10 -12.81 6.32
C LEU A 594 -17.35 -14.32 6.29
N VAL A 595 -16.51 -15.11 6.96
CA VAL A 595 -16.72 -16.54 7.17
C VAL A 595 -16.31 -16.91 8.58
N SER A 596 -17.11 -17.70 9.29
CA SER A 596 -16.79 -18.22 10.63
C SER A 596 -17.35 -19.65 10.83
N GLY A 597 -17.14 -20.24 12.01
CA GLY A 597 -17.65 -21.59 12.34
C GLY A 597 -16.59 -22.70 12.38
N TRP A 598 -15.31 -22.37 12.24
CA TRP A 598 -14.20 -23.33 12.42
C TRP A 598 -14.00 -23.75 13.88
N VAL A 599 -14.52 -22.98 14.85
CA VAL A 599 -14.54 -23.31 16.27
C VAL A 599 -15.89 -23.91 16.62
N THR A 600 -15.92 -25.15 17.10
CA THR A 600 -17.15 -25.83 17.54
C THR A 600 -17.42 -25.63 19.02
N ASN A 601 -16.39 -25.36 19.82
CA ASN A 601 -16.53 -24.98 21.22
C ASN A 601 -15.34 -24.09 21.64
N ALA A 602 -15.60 -22.81 21.86
CA ALA A 602 -14.56 -21.83 22.20
C ALA A 602 -13.98 -22.07 23.60
N ALA A 603 -14.83 -22.33 24.61
CA ALA A 603 -14.43 -22.51 26.01
C ALA A 603 -13.58 -23.76 26.21
N SER A 604 -13.94 -24.86 25.57
CA SER A 604 -13.17 -26.11 25.58
C SER A 604 -12.08 -26.15 24.50
N LYS A 605 -11.86 -25.06 23.77
CA LYS A 605 -10.80 -24.93 22.74
C LYS A 605 -10.86 -26.03 21.67
N VAL A 606 -12.06 -26.32 21.15
CA VAL A 606 -12.29 -27.29 20.08
C VAL A 606 -12.54 -26.57 18.75
N ARG A 607 -11.71 -26.89 17.75
CA ARG A 607 -11.76 -26.34 16.39
C ARG A 607 -11.48 -27.41 15.36
N TRP A 608 -11.82 -27.15 14.10
CA TRP A 608 -11.52 -28.02 12.97
C TRP A 608 -10.77 -27.33 11.81
N GLY A 609 -10.53 -26.01 11.91
CA GLY A 609 -9.72 -25.26 10.94
C GLY A 609 -9.17 -23.95 11.50
N ARG A 610 -8.25 -23.34 10.75
CA ARG A 610 -7.56 -22.08 11.06
C ARG A 610 -7.26 -21.33 9.75
N PRO A 611 -8.10 -20.37 9.35
CA PRO A 611 -7.87 -19.63 8.11
C PRO A 611 -6.59 -18.78 8.20
N VAL A 612 -5.84 -18.71 7.11
CA VAL A 612 -4.58 -17.96 7.03
C VAL A 612 -4.75 -16.73 6.14
N ASP A 613 -5.12 -16.95 4.89
CA ASP A 613 -5.19 -15.89 3.87
C ASP A 613 -6.53 -15.96 3.11
N ALA A 614 -6.97 -14.82 2.60
CA ALA A 614 -8.19 -14.69 1.82
C ALA A 614 -7.95 -13.75 0.62
N VAL A 615 -8.15 -14.25 -0.60
CA VAL A 615 -7.85 -13.53 -1.84
C VAL A 615 -9.00 -13.64 -2.85
N PRO A 616 -9.33 -12.59 -3.61
CA PRO A 616 -10.35 -12.67 -4.65
C PRO A 616 -9.80 -13.39 -5.89
N ASP A 617 -10.62 -14.23 -6.52
CA ASP A 617 -10.30 -14.77 -7.85
C ASP A 617 -10.94 -13.95 -8.98
N ALA A 618 -10.54 -14.24 -10.22
CA ALA A 618 -11.05 -13.56 -11.40
C ALA A 618 -12.55 -13.81 -11.66
N ALA A 619 -13.15 -14.85 -11.05
CA ALA A 619 -14.57 -15.17 -11.18
C ALA A 619 -15.44 -14.50 -10.09
N GLY A 620 -14.84 -13.71 -9.19
CA GLY A 620 -15.54 -13.02 -8.12
C GLY A 620 -15.80 -13.87 -6.89
N ASN A 621 -15.11 -14.99 -6.75
CA ASN A 621 -15.07 -15.76 -5.51
C ASN A 621 -13.99 -15.20 -4.58
N ILE A 622 -14.06 -15.60 -3.30
CA ILE A 622 -12.97 -15.41 -2.35
C ILE A 622 -12.41 -16.78 -1.99
N LEU A 623 -11.12 -16.99 -2.28
CA LEU A 623 -10.38 -18.19 -1.91
C LEU A 623 -9.80 -18.01 -0.52
N ILE A 624 -9.87 -19.04 0.32
CA ILE A 624 -9.44 -18.97 1.73
C ILE A 624 -8.53 -20.16 2.02
N SER A 625 -7.28 -19.93 2.45
CA SER A 625 -6.36 -21.00 2.84
C SER A 625 -6.52 -21.36 4.32
N ASP A 626 -6.32 -22.63 4.64
CA ASP A 626 -6.38 -23.16 6.00
C ASP A 626 -5.31 -24.22 6.22
N ASP A 627 -4.29 -23.85 7.02
CA ASP A 627 -3.13 -24.69 7.31
C ASP A 627 -3.41 -25.80 8.33
N TYR A 628 -4.57 -25.78 8.98
CA TYR A 628 -4.97 -26.77 9.97
C TYR A 628 -5.86 -27.84 9.35
N ALA A 629 -6.83 -27.43 8.52
CA ALA A 629 -7.68 -28.34 7.75
C ALA A 629 -7.00 -28.84 6.46
N ASN A 630 -5.84 -28.30 6.10
CA ASN A 630 -5.09 -28.60 4.88
C ASN A 630 -5.95 -28.40 3.63
N ALA A 631 -6.58 -27.23 3.52
CA ALA A 631 -7.55 -26.96 2.48
C ALA A 631 -7.46 -25.52 1.96
N ILE A 632 -7.91 -25.35 0.73
CA ILE A 632 -8.33 -24.05 0.21
C ILE A 632 -9.84 -24.13 0.02
N TYR A 633 -10.57 -23.21 0.64
CA TYR A 633 -12.00 -23.03 0.42
C TYR A 633 -12.24 -22.03 -0.71
N LYS A 634 -13.40 -22.13 -1.34
CA LYS A 634 -13.91 -21.17 -2.31
C LYS A 634 -15.29 -20.71 -1.84
N LEU A 635 -15.36 -19.45 -1.41
CA LEU A 635 -16.58 -18.74 -1.07
C LEU A 635 -17.14 -18.09 -2.34
N SER A 636 -18.28 -18.56 -2.81
CA SER A 636 -18.88 -18.15 -4.08
C SER A 636 -20.21 -17.43 -3.86
N PRO A 637 -20.46 -16.29 -4.52
CA PRO A 637 -21.80 -15.71 -4.55
C PRO A 637 -22.78 -16.68 -5.24
N THR A 638 -24.01 -16.73 -4.75
CA THR A 638 -25.12 -17.42 -5.40
C THR A 638 -25.92 -16.41 -6.22
N PRO A 639 -26.38 -16.79 -7.44
CA PRO A 639 -27.23 -15.93 -8.28
C PRO A 639 -28.51 -15.45 -7.59
#